data_AF-A0A3A8M222-F1
#
_entry.id   AF-A0A3A8M222-F1
#
_cell.length_a   1.000
_cell.length_b   1.000
_cell.length_c   1.000
_cell.angle_alpha   90.00
_cell.angle_beta   90.00
_cell.angle_gamma   90.00
#
_symmetry.space_group_name_H-M   'P 1'
#
loop_
_entity.id
_entity.type
_entity.pdbx_description
1 polymer ?
#
loop_
_entity_poly.entity_id
_entity_poly.type
_entity_poly.pdbx_seq_one_letter_code
_entity_poly.pdbx_strand_id
1 'polypeptide(L)'
;MSRLPSGWRSLLFVPQFAFTRAARLSADCFVLDLQDAVPLAAKAAARAGVVEALTSGLFEGRPVVVRINEADLAELHTADLEACVGLPGLTALMPTMTRGPEELDALHERVALLEVARGLPRGHTRFLPLLETPAAVLEARRMALAGGGRNLGVMLGHGDLFRFTGATSHAELTLSHPRSEVVMAARAAGIEPFDTPYTHVGDRIGLETHAREGRLHGFTGKCCLHSDQLETVNRCMTPSATELAWARRVTQAQRQGTLSTLTRKVPGLTAPGASEAPAVASVNEGMALVEGQLIGPPHLKAAHRMLALAPLLEPVEDARQVVVGRRVTHALERPPMPDDLLPNPYEMTATAGMRDLWVQCFYSHDRVVTSAPFATRLGLTPAGTLPLPFMMGLYLACCMSSTHGAIYHLGFRNARQLAPLRVGDTYRQEIQVRRVRNTGDGKRSVVTTHRRLLRVGDETPVFTLDKRELYLRQPESFEPSPEAARRDEEERSQALAFRTTLTQRAHEVLPRAEAGTAPSFEAGDLLLHSFARPLGITANLALSTQLLVTHPIHLDHHRFDLGHGRGVVVSGGLVVSMTLAAAARDLHEVLWEELIAADNIRPVAPTQTVGALSYVLSRAPVEGLDGLEELVVRTLGVLELTPSAELAEVPLPRALFTLESERPSAYDEFCRQHGLQALEGRVVCVATRRLVRIR
;
A
#
# COMPACT_ATOMS: atom_id res chain seq x y z
N MET A 1 7.14 -41.36 8.83
CA MET A 1 8.05 -40.69 7.87
C MET A 1 8.17 -39.24 8.30
N SER A 2 9.38 -38.74 8.56
CA SER A 2 9.60 -37.34 8.96
C SER A 2 9.14 -36.40 7.85
N ARG A 3 8.50 -35.28 8.21
CA ARG A 3 8.06 -34.27 7.23
C ARG A 3 9.28 -33.70 6.51
N LEU A 4 9.25 -33.66 5.18
CA LEU A 4 10.27 -32.98 4.38
C LEU A 4 10.37 -31.50 4.79
N PRO A 5 11.55 -30.87 4.71
CA PRO A 5 11.76 -29.45 5.04
C PRO A 5 10.82 -28.49 4.30
N SER A 6 10.35 -28.88 3.12
CA SER A 6 9.39 -28.13 2.31
C SER A 6 8.02 -27.89 2.98
N GLY A 7 7.73 -28.58 4.10
CA GLY A 7 6.52 -28.39 4.89
C GLY A 7 6.73 -27.68 6.22
N TRP A 8 7.92 -27.14 6.50
CA TRP A 8 8.24 -26.51 7.79
C TRP A 8 7.91 -25.02 7.77
N ARG A 9 6.70 -24.64 8.18
CA ARG A 9 6.29 -23.22 8.21
C ARG A 9 6.87 -22.48 9.42
N SER A 10 7.02 -23.18 10.54
CA SER A 10 7.57 -22.65 11.78
C SER A 10 8.70 -23.52 12.33
N LEU A 11 9.79 -22.86 12.72
CA LEU A 11 10.95 -23.47 13.41
C LEU A 11 11.02 -22.87 14.81
N LEU A 12 10.58 -23.61 15.83
CA LEU A 12 10.55 -23.12 17.21
C LEU A 12 11.87 -23.38 17.91
N PHE A 13 12.56 -22.34 18.37
CA PHE A 13 13.72 -22.46 19.24
C PHE A 13 13.28 -22.79 20.66
N VAL A 14 13.86 -23.84 21.24
CA VAL A 14 13.45 -24.37 22.54
C VAL A 14 14.66 -24.50 23.47
N PRO A 15 14.65 -23.85 24.64
CA PRO A 15 15.64 -24.09 25.67
C PRO A 15 15.39 -25.43 26.38
N GLN A 16 16.46 -26.04 26.92
CA GLN A 16 16.41 -27.39 27.50
C GLN A 16 15.29 -27.61 28.53
N PHE A 17 15.06 -26.67 29.44
CA PHE A 17 14.03 -26.80 30.47
C PHE A 17 12.59 -26.82 29.93
N ALA A 18 12.37 -26.50 28.65
CA ALA A 18 11.05 -26.37 28.05
C ALA A 18 10.68 -27.51 27.09
N PHE A 19 11.53 -28.53 26.90
CA PHE A 19 11.31 -29.59 25.91
C PHE A 19 9.95 -30.29 26.05
N THR A 20 9.56 -30.71 27.26
CA THR A 20 8.28 -31.40 27.51
C THR A 20 7.07 -30.53 27.19
N ARG A 21 7.16 -29.21 27.44
CA ARG A 21 6.09 -28.27 27.10
C ARG A 21 6.05 -27.99 25.60
N ALA A 22 7.22 -27.80 24.99
CA ALA A 22 7.35 -27.54 23.56
C ALA A 22 6.84 -28.72 22.72
N ALA A 23 7.06 -29.95 23.19
CA ALA A 23 6.53 -31.16 22.56
C ALA A 23 4.99 -31.20 22.47
N ARG A 24 4.25 -30.28 23.09
CA ARG A 24 2.78 -30.17 22.94
C ARG A 24 2.35 -29.05 21.99
N LEU A 25 3.30 -28.29 21.44
CA LEU A 25 3.03 -27.15 20.56
C LEU A 25 2.94 -27.54 19.09
N SER A 26 2.33 -26.66 18.30
CA SER A 26 2.06 -26.82 16.87
C SER A 26 3.18 -26.30 15.96
N ALA A 27 4.43 -26.37 16.43
CA ALA A 27 5.59 -26.07 15.59
C ALA A 27 5.80 -27.19 14.56
N ASP A 28 6.13 -26.84 13.32
CA ASP A 28 6.44 -27.84 12.29
C ASP A 28 7.85 -28.44 12.47
N CYS A 29 8.76 -27.70 13.09
CA CYS A 29 10.11 -28.15 13.46
C CYS A 29 10.53 -27.55 14.81
N PHE A 30 11.21 -28.35 15.64
CA PHE A 30 11.78 -27.90 16.91
C PHE A 30 13.29 -27.75 16.80
N VAL A 31 13.83 -26.61 17.21
CA VAL A 31 15.27 -26.34 17.29
C VAL A 31 15.68 -26.39 18.75
N LEU A 32 16.33 -27.47 19.17
CA LEU A 32 16.84 -27.64 20.53
C LEU A 32 18.19 -26.92 20.63
N ASP A 33 18.27 -25.95 21.53
CA ASP A 33 19.43 -25.06 21.59
C ASP A 33 20.51 -25.56 22.56
N LEU A 34 21.74 -25.70 22.08
CA LEU A 34 22.94 -25.91 22.90
C LEU A 34 23.86 -24.69 22.90
N GLN A 35 23.54 -23.62 22.17
CA GLN A 35 24.39 -22.43 21.98
C GLN A 35 23.94 -21.26 22.87
N ASP A 36 23.47 -20.13 22.30
CA ASP A 36 23.39 -18.84 23.02
C ASP A 36 22.39 -18.84 24.18
N ALA A 37 21.31 -19.62 24.09
CA ALA A 37 20.32 -19.67 25.16
C ALA A 37 20.76 -20.57 26.34
N VAL A 38 21.95 -21.19 26.26
CA VAL A 38 22.48 -22.09 27.28
C VAL A 38 23.71 -21.48 27.95
N PRO A 39 23.65 -21.16 29.26
CA PRO A 39 24.81 -20.74 30.02
C PRO A 39 25.93 -21.78 29.99
N LEU A 40 27.20 -21.36 30.05
CA LEU A 40 28.36 -22.25 29.98
C LEU A 40 28.29 -23.41 30.99
N ALA A 41 27.93 -23.11 32.24
CA ALA A 41 27.78 -24.11 33.31
C ALA A 41 26.67 -25.14 33.05
N ALA A 42 25.70 -24.82 32.20
CA ALA A 42 24.57 -25.67 31.87
C ALA A 42 24.77 -26.50 30.59
N LYS A 43 25.86 -26.31 29.83
CA LYS A 43 26.10 -26.98 28.53
C LYS A 43 26.05 -28.50 28.62
N ALA A 44 26.72 -29.07 29.63
CA ALA A 44 26.74 -30.52 29.85
C ALA A 44 25.34 -31.08 30.17
N ALA A 45 24.59 -30.41 31.05
CA ALA A 45 23.22 -30.80 31.38
C ALA A 45 22.27 -30.62 30.18
N ALA A 46 22.45 -29.57 29.39
CA ALA A 46 21.67 -29.33 28.17
C ALA A 46 21.87 -30.45 27.15
N ARG A 47 23.11 -30.88 26.91
CA ARG A 47 23.42 -32.04 26.07
C ARG A 47 22.75 -33.32 26.57
N ALA A 48 22.86 -33.61 27.87
CA ALA A 48 22.22 -34.79 28.46
C ALA A 48 20.69 -34.76 28.26
N GLY A 49 20.06 -33.59 28.43
CA GLY A 49 18.63 -33.40 28.17
C GLY A 49 18.23 -33.59 26.71
N VAL A 50 19.07 -33.19 25.74
CA VAL A 50 18.84 -33.46 24.31
C VAL A 50 18.88 -34.96 24.03
N VAL A 51 19.89 -35.66 24.55
CA VAL A 51 20.01 -37.13 24.41
C VAL A 51 18.80 -37.84 24.99
N GLU A 52 18.38 -37.46 26.20
CA GLU A 52 17.21 -38.03 26.88
C GLU A 52 15.92 -37.77 26.09
N ALA A 53 15.67 -36.53 25.66
CA ALA A 53 14.46 -36.16 24.93
C ALA A 53 14.33 -36.89 23.59
N LEU A 54 15.43 -37.06 22.87
CA LEU A 54 15.44 -37.75 21.58
C LEU A 54 15.34 -39.27 21.74
N THR A 55 16.08 -39.87 22.68
CA THR A 55 16.05 -41.32 22.92
C THR A 55 14.71 -41.79 23.50
N SER A 56 14.04 -40.96 24.31
CA SER A 56 12.71 -41.25 24.85
C SER A 56 11.57 -41.06 23.85
N GLY A 57 11.84 -40.54 22.65
CA GLY A 57 10.81 -40.28 21.64
C GLY A 57 9.92 -39.07 21.95
N LEU A 58 10.36 -38.11 22.78
CA LEU A 58 9.55 -36.96 23.18
C LEU A 58 8.99 -36.16 21.99
N PHE A 59 9.74 -36.11 20.88
CA PHE A 59 9.36 -35.43 19.64
C PHE A 59 9.02 -36.40 18.51
N GLU A 60 8.66 -37.65 18.82
CA GLU A 60 8.42 -38.69 17.81
C GLU A 60 7.51 -38.21 16.67
N GLY A 61 7.91 -38.54 15.43
CA GLY A 61 7.20 -38.14 14.21
C GLY A 61 7.39 -36.68 13.80
N ARG A 62 8.09 -35.84 14.57
CA ARG A 62 8.28 -34.42 14.28
C ARG A 62 9.76 -34.09 14.05
N PRO A 63 10.07 -33.19 13.09
CA PRO A 63 11.44 -32.74 12.86
C PRO A 63 12.07 -32.08 14.09
N VAL A 64 13.29 -32.52 14.42
CA VAL A 64 14.12 -31.95 15.48
C VAL A 64 15.48 -31.58 14.94
N VAL A 65 15.82 -30.30 15.04
CA VAL A 65 17.14 -29.75 14.74
C VAL A 65 17.85 -29.44 16.05
N VAL A 66 19.14 -29.75 16.15
CA VAL A 66 19.94 -29.35 17.31
C VAL A 66 20.90 -28.25 16.90
N ARG A 67 20.79 -27.08 17.52
CA ARG A 67 21.72 -25.95 17.32
C ARG A 67 22.95 -26.17 18.18
N ILE A 68 24.08 -26.48 17.54
CA ILE A 68 25.33 -26.84 18.20
C ILE A 68 26.18 -25.59 18.49
N ASN A 69 27.12 -25.68 19.42
CA ASN A 69 28.09 -24.62 19.67
C ASN A 69 29.02 -24.42 18.45
N GLU A 70 29.59 -23.22 18.32
CA GLU A 70 30.46 -22.83 17.22
C GLU A 70 31.82 -23.56 17.22
N ALA A 71 32.45 -23.69 16.05
CA ALA A 71 33.69 -24.44 15.88
C ALA A 71 34.88 -23.88 16.67
N ASP A 72 34.90 -22.56 16.92
CA ASP A 72 35.94 -21.87 17.69
C ASP A 72 35.92 -22.31 19.18
N LEU A 73 34.79 -22.82 19.69
CA LEU A 73 34.67 -23.45 21.00
C LEU A 73 34.89 -24.97 20.89
N ALA A 74 36.11 -25.36 20.52
CA ALA A 74 36.46 -26.72 20.07
C ALA A 74 35.99 -27.85 21.01
N GLU A 75 36.13 -27.68 22.33
CA GLU A 75 35.70 -28.69 23.31
C GLU A 75 34.18 -28.85 23.36
N LEU A 76 33.44 -27.73 23.37
CA LEU A 76 31.98 -27.74 23.39
C LEU A 76 31.43 -28.31 22.08
N HIS A 77 31.93 -27.82 20.95
CA HIS A 77 31.54 -28.28 19.63
C HIS A 77 31.79 -29.78 19.45
N THR A 78 32.95 -30.28 19.87
CA THR A 78 33.27 -31.73 19.77
C THR A 78 32.31 -32.56 20.61
N ALA A 79 32.08 -32.17 21.86
CA ALA A 79 31.19 -32.91 22.73
C ALA A 79 29.69 -32.79 22.31
N ASP A 80 29.30 -31.72 21.61
CA ASP A 80 27.97 -31.63 20.98
C ASP A 80 27.83 -32.63 19.81
N LEU A 81 28.84 -32.73 18.94
CA LEU A 81 28.85 -33.71 17.85
C LEU A 81 28.83 -35.14 18.38
N GLU A 82 29.65 -35.43 19.39
CA GLU A 82 29.68 -36.75 20.04
C GLU A 82 28.32 -37.10 20.67
N ALA A 83 27.66 -36.14 21.31
CA ALA A 83 26.34 -36.39 21.89
C ALA A 83 25.26 -36.61 20.82
N CYS A 84 25.31 -35.88 19.69
CA CYS A 84 24.18 -35.81 18.75
C CYS A 84 24.25 -36.77 17.57
N VAL A 85 25.43 -37.08 17.02
CA VAL A 85 25.55 -37.87 15.77
C VAL A 85 24.97 -39.28 15.96
N GLY A 86 23.96 -39.67 15.18
CA GLY A 86 23.33 -40.99 15.33
C GLY A 86 22.28 -41.09 16.43
N LEU A 87 21.90 -39.99 17.10
CA LEU A 87 20.76 -40.01 18.01
C LEU A 87 19.46 -40.34 17.24
N PRO A 88 18.63 -41.25 17.77
CA PRO A 88 17.32 -41.52 17.18
C PRO A 88 16.45 -40.26 17.24
N GLY A 89 15.73 -39.95 16.16
CA GLY A 89 14.85 -38.78 16.09
C GLY A 89 15.54 -37.45 15.74
N LEU A 90 16.88 -37.39 15.71
CA LEU A 90 17.59 -36.21 15.20
C LEU A 90 17.33 -36.05 13.70
N THR A 91 16.86 -34.88 13.29
CA THR A 91 16.64 -34.54 11.87
C THR A 91 17.86 -33.86 11.26
N ALA A 92 18.43 -32.86 11.93
CA ALA A 92 19.65 -32.19 11.47
C ALA A 92 20.42 -31.50 12.60
N LEU A 93 21.70 -31.25 12.38
CA LEU A 93 22.49 -30.31 13.17
C LEU A 93 22.41 -28.92 12.52
N MET A 94 22.31 -27.87 13.33
CA MET A 94 22.42 -26.49 12.88
C MET A 94 23.79 -25.95 13.30
N PRO A 95 24.79 -25.98 12.39
CA PRO A 95 26.06 -25.31 12.63
C PRO A 95 25.87 -23.79 12.59
N THR A 96 26.59 -23.11 13.47
CA THR A 96 26.49 -21.67 13.72
C THR A 96 27.83 -20.99 13.54
N MET A 97 27.80 -19.67 13.42
CA MET A 97 28.97 -18.80 13.26
C MET A 97 29.92 -19.22 12.14
N THR A 98 29.40 -19.97 11.16
CA THR A 98 30.17 -20.42 10.00
C THR A 98 30.46 -19.22 9.12
N ARG A 99 31.72 -19.05 8.71
CA ARG A 99 32.18 -17.90 7.93
C ARG A 99 32.24 -18.17 6.43
N GLY A 100 32.38 -19.44 6.05
CA GLY A 100 32.54 -19.83 4.65
C GLY A 100 32.30 -21.32 4.40
N PRO A 101 32.20 -21.71 3.12
CA PRO A 101 31.86 -23.08 2.72
C PRO A 101 32.91 -24.11 3.18
N GLU A 102 34.18 -23.71 3.27
CA GLU A 102 35.29 -24.57 3.69
C GLU A 102 35.11 -25.07 5.14
N GLU A 103 34.56 -24.23 6.03
CA GLU A 103 34.27 -24.63 7.41
C GLU A 103 33.13 -25.65 7.47
N LEU A 104 32.12 -25.50 6.59
CA LEU A 104 31.01 -26.45 6.49
C LEU A 104 31.46 -27.79 5.89
N ASP A 105 32.40 -27.78 4.95
CA ASP A 105 33.04 -28.98 4.39
C ASP A 105 33.95 -29.68 5.42
N ALA A 106 34.69 -28.91 6.23
CA ALA A 106 35.46 -29.47 7.34
C ALA A 106 34.55 -30.15 8.39
N LEU A 107 33.40 -29.53 8.69
CA LEU A 107 32.38 -30.14 9.55
C LEU A 107 31.83 -31.43 8.93
N HIS A 108 31.57 -31.45 7.62
CA HIS A 108 31.12 -32.64 6.90
C HIS A 108 32.07 -33.83 7.12
N GLU A 109 33.38 -33.62 7.00
CA GLU A 109 34.37 -34.69 7.21
C GLU A 109 34.42 -35.16 8.66
N ARG A 110 34.38 -34.25 9.63
CA ARG A 110 34.35 -34.60 11.06
C ARG A 110 33.14 -35.46 11.40
N VAL A 111 31.95 -35.07 10.92
CA VAL A 111 30.71 -35.84 11.13
C VAL A 111 30.77 -37.18 10.39
N ALA A 112 31.33 -37.24 9.18
CA ALA A 112 31.49 -38.50 8.45
C ALA A 112 32.37 -39.51 9.18
N LEU A 113 33.46 -39.07 9.83
CA LEU A 113 34.30 -39.94 10.64
C LEU A 113 33.54 -40.52 11.85
N LEU A 114 32.73 -39.70 12.53
CA LEU A 114 31.88 -40.15 13.64
C LEU A 114 30.80 -41.14 13.17
N GLU A 115 30.21 -40.92 11.99
CA GLU A 115 29.26 -41.86 11.38
C GLU A 115 29.91 -43.22 11.13
N VAL A 116 31.09 -43.24 10.51
CA VAL A 116 31.85 -44.47 10.26
C VAL A 116 32.16 -45.19 11.57
N ALA A 117 32.63 -44.46 12.58
CA ALA A 117 32.93 -45.02 13.91
C ALA A 117 31.68 -45.61 14.61
N ARG A 118 30.48 -45.15 14.23
CA ARG A 118 29.19 -45.59 14.78
C ARG A 118 28.44 -46.57 13.85
N GLY A 119 29.06 -47.01 12.75
CA GLY A 119 28.44 -47.92 11.78
C GLY A 119 27.27 -47.30 11.01
N LEU A 120 27.20 -45.97 10.93
CA LEU A 120 26.18 -45.23 10.19
C LEU A 120 26.63 -44.97 8.75
N PRO A 121 25.72 -44.92 7.77
CA PRO A 121 26.08 -44.56 6.41
C PRO A 121 26.58 -43.11 6.34
N ARG A 122 27.60 -42.87 5.51
CA ARG A 122 28.11 -41.51 5.29
C ARG A 122 26.99 -40.62 4.75
N GLY A 123 26.78 -39.46 5.38
CA GLY A 123 25.69 -38.55 5.02
C GLY A 123 24.41 -38.77 5.82
N HIS A 124 24.41 -39.68 6.81
CA HIS A 124 23.26 -39.95 7.68
C HIS A 124 22.77 -38.69 8.41
N THR A 125 23.67 -38.02 9.12
CA THR A 125 23.40 -36.78 9.85
C THR A 125 23.34 -35.60 8.87
N ARG A 126 22.19 -34.93 8.86
CA ARG A 126 21.93 -33.78 7.98
C ARG A 126 22.26 -32.46 8.64
N PHE A 127 22.36 -31.39 7.85
CA PHE A 127 22.66 -30.04 8.31
C PHE A 127 21.54 -29.04 7.96
N LEU A 128 21.40 -28.02 8.81
CA LEU A 128 20.62 -26.81 8.58
C LEU A 128 21.49 -25.60 8.97
N PRO A 129 22.50 -25.24 8.17
CA PRO A 129 23.43 -24.16 8.50
C PRO A 129 22.74 -22.82 8.71
N LEU A 130 23.22 -22.09 9.72
CA LEU A 130 22.82 -20.73 10.04
C LEU A 130 23.78 -19.74 9.36
N LEU A 131 23.25 -18.94 8.45
CA LEU A 131 23.96 -17.85 7.77
C LEU A 131 23.73 -16.57 8.58
N GLU A 132 24.65 -16.29 9.50
CA GLU A 132 24.54 -15.18 10.47
C GLU A 132 25.77 -14.27 10.52
N THR A 133 26.76 -14.51 9.65
CA THR A 133 27.90 -13.62 9.46
C THR A 133 27.81 -12.93 8.09
N PRO A 134 28.33 -11.70 7.93
CA PRO A 134 28.36 -11.04 6.62
C PRO A 134 29.05 -11.88 5.55
N ALA A 135 30.15 -12.55 5.90
CA ALA A 135 30.89 -13.42 4.99
C ALA A 135 30.03 -14.58 4.49
N ALA A 136 29.30 -15.27 5.39
CA ALA A 136 28.43 -16.37 5.01
C ALA A 136 27.24 -15.94 4.16
N VAL A 137 26.68 -14.75 4.40
CA VAL A 137 25.60 -14.18 3.57
C VAL A 137 26.11 -13.85 2.16
N LEU A 138 27.30 -13.24 2.04
CA LEU A 138 27.90 -12.93 0.74
C LEU A 138 28.31 -14.21 -0.03
N GLU A 139 28.69 -15.26 0.70
CA GLU A 139 29.04 -16.57 0.15
C GLU A 139 27.84 -17.55 0.09
N ALA A 140 26.61 -17.06 0.26
CA ALA A 140 25.42 -17.89 0.46
C ALA A 140 25.25 -19.00 -0.61
N ARG A 141 25.59 -18.69 -1.88
CA ARG A 141 25.55 -19.68 -2.97
C ARG A 141 26.48 -20.87 -2.72
N ARG A 142 27.72 -20.62 -2.30
CA ARG A 142 28.70 -21.68 -2.02
C ARG A 142 28.37 -22.39 -0.72
N MET A 143 27.91 -21.65 0.29
CA MET A 143 27.39 -22.20 1.55
C MET A 143 26.26 -23.21 1.32
N ALA A 144 25.31 -22.89 0.45
CA ALA A 144 24.18 -23.77 0.14
C ALA A 144 24.61 -25.11 -0.51
N LEU A 145 25.71 -25.11 -1.27
CA LEU A 145 26.25 -26.30 -1.98
C LEU A 145 27.27 -27.09 -1.15
N ALA A 146 27.84 -26.50 -0.10
CA ALA A 146 28.85 -27.10 0.77
C ALA A 146 28.24 -28.17 1.72
N GLY A 147 29.08 -28.75 2.57
CA GLY A 147 28.67 -29.75 3.55
C GLY A 147 28.43 -31.14 2.94
N GLY A 148 28.98 -31.40 1.75
CA GLY A 148 28.90 -32.68 1.03
C GLY A 148 27.48 -33.23 0.84
N GLY A 149 26.52 -32.34 0.50
CA GLY A 149 25.13 -32.72 0.23
C GLY A 149 24.28 -33.01 1.49
N ARG A 150 24.74 -32.62 2.68
CA ARG A 150 24.01 -32.80 3.95
C ARG A 150 22.96 -31.71 4.21
N ASN A 151 23.06 -30.56 3.55
CA ASN A 151 22.19 -29.42 3.80
C ASN A 151 20.74 -29.72 3.40
N LEU A 152 19.82 -29.71 4.35
CA LEU A 152 18.37 -29.76 4.12
C LEU A 152 17.80 -28.39 3.72
N GLY A 153 18.51 -27.34 4.10
CA GLY A 153 18.14 -25.96 3.92
C GLY A 153 19.22 -25.04 4.45
N VAL A 154 18.98 -23.74 4.38
CA VAL A 154 19.80 -22.69 4.99
C VAL A 154 18.87 -21.76 5.77
N MET A 155 19.32 -21.29 6.93
CA MET A 155 18.59 -20.34 7.75
C MET A 155 19.32 -19.00 7.77
N LEU A 156 18.60 -17.89 7.63
CA LEU A 156 19.15 -16.56 7.87
C LEU A 156 19.10 -16.23 9.38
N GLY A 157 20.22 -15.86 9.97
CA GLY A 157 20.31 -15.42 11.38
C GLY A 157 20.59 -13.93 11.49
N HIS A 158 19.56 -13.10 11.74
CA HIS A 158 19.74 -11.65 11.82
C HIS A 158 20.50 -11.21 13.09
N GLY A 159 20.48 -12.01 14.16
CA GLY A 159 20.97 -11.61 15.48
C GLY A 159 22.43 -11.18 15.44
N ASP A 160 23.32 -12.11 15.10
CA ASP A 160 24.74 -11.83 14.95
C ASP A 160 25.07 -11.05 13.68
N LEU A 161 24.29 -11.21 12.61
CA LEU A 161 24.48 -10.41 11.40
C LEU A 161 24.38 -8.91 11.69
N PHE A 162 23.41 -8.50 12.52
CA PHE A 162 23.25 -7.11 12.93
C PHE A 162 24.34 -6.66 13.89
N ARG A 163 24.83 -7.55 14.78
CA ARG A 163 25.99 -7.24 15.64
C ARG A 163 27.24 -6.95 14.80
N PHE A 164 27.49 -7.71 13.75
CA PHE A 164 28.65 -7.51 12.88
C PHE A 164 28.52 -6.30 11.95
N THR A 165 27.31 -6.00 11.47
CA THR A 165 27.07 -4.91 10.51
C THR A 165 26.76 -3.56 11.17
N GLY A 166 26.37 -3.56 12.45
CA GLY A 166 25.86 -2.37 13.14
C GLY A 166 24.45 -1.97 12.71
N ALA A 167 23.72 -2.84 12.01
CA ALA A 167 22.38 -2.55 11.51
C ALA A 167 21.33 -2.53 12.63
N THR A 168 20.36 -1.63 12.51
CA THR A 168 19.20 -1.58 13.41
C THR A 168 18.21 -2.68 13.07
N SER A 169 17.80 -3.44 14.09
CA SER A 169 16.88 -4.56 13.92
C SER A 169 15.50 -4.12 13.40
N HIS A 170 14.90 -4.94 12.54
CA HIS A 170 13.50 -4.83 12.06
C HIS A 170 13.14 -3.57 11.27
N ALA A 171 14.13 -2.81 10.78
CA ALA A 171 13.90 -1.85 9.71
C ALA A 171 13.71 -2.60 8.38
N GLU A 172 12.69 -2.23 7.60
CA GLU A 172 12.31 -2.92 6.33
C GLU A 172 13.50 -3.11 5.37
N LEU A 173 14.41 -2.14 5.31
CA LEU A 173 15.56 -2.16 4.41
C LEU A 173 16.72 -3.06 4.88
N THR A 174 16.89 -3.31 6.18
CA THR A 174 18.13 -3.95 6.69
C THR A 174 18.22 -5.44 6.36
N LEU A 175 17.08 -6.10 6.14
CA LEU A 175 17.02 -7.52 5.77
C LEU A 175 16.83 -7.79 4.28
N SER A 176 16.52 -6.78 3.46
CA SER A 176 16.14 -6.99 2.06
C SER A 176 17.23 -7.69 1.24
N HIS A 177 18.48 -7.24 1.35
CA HIS A 177 19.61 -7.88 0.66
C HIS A 177 19.95 -9.27 1.23
N PRO A 178 20.16 -9.46 2.55
CA PRO A 178 20.40 -10.79 3.12
C PRO A 178 19.30 -11.82 2.79
N ARG A 179 18.03 -11.42 2.86
CA ARG A 179 16.89 -12.28 2.50
C ARG A 179 16.94 -12.73 1.05
N SER A 180 17.20 -11.79 0.15
CA SER A 180 17.27 -12.07 -1.29
C SER A 180 18.40 -13.03 -1.61
N GLU A 181 19.60 -12.79 -1.07
CA GLU A 181 20.78 -13.65 -1.28
C GLU A 181 20.52 -15.08 -0.79
N VAL A 182 20.03 -15.24 0.44
CA VAL A 182 19.77 -16.56 1.03
C VAL A 182 18.71 -17.34 0.25
N VAL A 183 17.61 -16.68 -0.16
CA VAL A 183 16.58 -17.37 -0.96
C VAL A 183 17.12 -17.78 -2.33
N MET A 184 17.81 -16.89 -3.04
CA MET A 184 18.38 -17.21 -4.35
C MET A 184 19.36 -18.38 -4.26
N ALA A 185 20.26 -18.34 -3.27
CA ALA A 185 21.22 -19.41 -3.02
C ALA A 185 20.56 -20.75 -2.71
N ALA A 186 19.61 -20.78 -1.76
CA ALA A 186 18.90 -21.99 -1.37
C ALA A 186 18.17 -22.63 -2.56
N ARG A 187 17.45 -21.81 -3.33
CA ARG A 187 16.69 -22.27 -4.49
C ARG A 187 17.59 -22.74 -5.62
N ALA A 188 18.74 -22.10 -5.83
CA ALA A 188 19.73 -22.54 -6.81
C ALA A 188 20.35 -23.90 -6.45
N ALA A 189 20.54 -24.17 -5.15
CA ALA A 189 21.01 -25.46 -4.65
C ALA A 189 19.90 -26.52 -4.51
N GLY A 190 18.63 -26.16 -4.74
CA GLY A 190 17.49 -27.07 -4.60
C GLY A 190 17.10 -27.40 -3.15
N ILE A 191 17.49 -26.56 -2.20
CA ILE A 191 17.21 -26.72 -0.76
C ILE A 191 16.28 -25.61 -0.24
N GLU A 192 15.81 -25.75 1.01
CA GLU A 192 14.80 -24.84 1.57
C GLU A 192 15.42 -23.64 2.31
N PRO A 193 14.97 -22.39 2.03
CA PRO A 193 15.35 -21.22 2.81
C PRO A 193 14.40 -21.01 4.00
N PHE A 194 14.97 -20.72 5.19
CA PHE A 194 14.23 -20.38 6.41
C PHE A 194 14.57 -18.97 6.93
N ASP A 195 13.52 -18.19 7.22
CA ASP A 195 13.63 -16.78 7.59
C ASP A 195 13.95 -16.62 9.08
N THR A 196 14.60 -15.50 9.38
CA THR A 196 15.10 -15.13 10.70
C THR A 196 13.99 -14.93 11.74
N PRO A 197 14.24 -15.07 13.06
CA PRO A 197 13.24 -14.78 14.10
C PRO A 197 12.79 -13.31 14.13
N TYR A 198 11.67 -13.04 14.83
CA TYR A 198 11.25 -11.69 15.22
C TYR A 198 11.40 -11.55 16.74
N THR A 199 12.20 -10.60 17.21
CA THR A 199 12.61 -10.53 18.62
C THR A 199 11.66 -9.75 19.53
N HIS A 200 10.76 -8.92 18.98
CA HIS A 200 9.76 -8.21 19.79
C HIS A 200 8.57 -9.12 20.14
N VAL A 201 8.73 -9.91 21.19
CA VAL A 201 7.66 -10.75 21.74
C VAL A 201 6.53 -9.85 22.26
N GLY A 202 5.30 -10.11 21.82
CA GLY A 202 4.10 -9.35 22.16
C GLY A 202 3.62 -8.41 21.05
N ASP A 203 4.50 -7.99 20.14
CA ASP A 203 4.11 -7.22 18.96
C ASP A 203 3.62 -8.13 17.83
N ARG A 204 2.31 -8.38 17.82
CA ARG A 204 1.65 -9.25 16.84
C ARG A 204 1.60 -8.62 15.45
N ILE A 205 1.46 -7.31 15.36
CA ILE A 205 1.34 -6.59 14.07
C ILE A 205 2.69 -6.60 13.37
N GLY A 206 3.76 -6.23 14.08
CA GLY A 206 5.12 -6.28 13.54
C GLY A 206 5.53 -7.70 13.15
N LEU A 207 5.16 -8.71 13.94
CA LEU A 207 5.40 -10.12 13.59
C LEU A 207 4.69 -10.52 12.28
N GLU A 208 3.42 -10.13 12.09
CA GLU A 208 2.65 -10.45 10.89
C GLU A 208 3.25 -9.79 9.65
N THR A 209 3.62 -8.51 9.73
CA THR A 209 4.32 -7.79 8.66
C THR A 209 5.66 -8.47 8.32
N HIS A 210 6.49 -8.73 9.33
CA HIS A 210 7.80 -9.33 9.17
C HIS A 210 7.73 -10.77 8.60
N ALA A 211 6.70 -11.54 8.95
CA ALA A 211 6.48 -12.88 8.39
C ALA A 211 6.00 -12.83 6.93
N ARG A 212 5.13 -11.88 6.58
CA ARG A 212 4.67 -11.67 5.20
C ARG A 212 5.80 -11.21 4.27
N GLU A 213 6.68 -10.35 4.74
CA GLU A 213 7.89 -9.97 4.00
C GLU A 213 8.79 -11.17 3.70
N GLY A 214 9.09 -12.00 4.71
CA GLY A 214 9.86 -13.23 4.50
C GLY A 214 9.20 -14.13 3.45
N ARG A 215 7.88 -14.30 3.51
CA ARG A 215 7.14 -15.04 2.49
C ARG A 215 7.25 -14.40 1.10
N LEU A 216 7.16 -13.07 1.02
CA LEU A 216 7.28 -12.32 -0.25
C LEU A 216 8.64 -12.55 -0.90
N HIS A 217 9.72 -12.61 -0.12
CA HIS A 217 11.05 -12.98 -0.61
C HIS A 217 11.14 -14.44 -1.09
N GLY A 218 10.26 -15.33 -0.64
CA GLY A 218 10.20 -16.74 -1.06
C GLY A 218 10.71 -17.76 -0.03
N PHE A 219 10.80 -17.36 1.24
CA PHE A 219 11.10 -18.26 2.35
C PHE A 219 10.01 -19.32 2.55
N THR A 220 10.41 -20.53 2.93
CA THR A 220 9.52 -21.68 3.16
C THR A 220 8.90 -21.63 4.55
N GLY A 221 9.67 -21.16 5.53
CA GLY A 221 9.21 -21.00 6.90
C GLY A 221 10.00 -19.93 7.63
N LYS A 222 9.62 -19.69 8.88
CA LYS A 222 10.22 -18.68 9.74
C LYS A 222 10.48 -19.21 11.14
N CYS A 223 11.54 -18.71 11.75
CA CYS A 223 11.90 -19.04 13.11
C CYS A 223 11.01 -18.32 14.14
N CYS A 224 10.66 -19.04 15.18
CA CYS A 224 9.90 -18.56 16.33
C CYS A 224 10.76 -18.70 17.59
N LEU A 225 10.80 -17.66 18.41
CA LEU A 225 11.46 -17.65 19.72
C LEU A 225 10.47 -17.91 20.87
N HIS A 226 9.17 -17.74 20.61
CA HIS A 226 8.12 -17.90 21.61
C HIS A 226 6.90 -18.63 21.04
N SER A 227 6.18 -19.38 21.88
CA SER A 227 4.99 -20.15 21.48
C SER A 227 3.91 -19.28 20.86
N ASP A 228 3.75 -18.06 21.35
CA ASP A 228 2.72 -17.11 20.89
C ASP A 228 2.92 -16.63 19.45
N GLN A 229 4.11 -16.88 18.87
CA GLN A 229 4.41 -16.54 17.48
C GLN A 229 3.94 -17.62 16.51
N LEU A 230 3.74 -18.87 16.98
CA LEU A 230 3.46 -20.03 16.14
C LEU A 230 2.21 -19.86 15.29
N GLU A 231 1.11 -19.40 15.88
CA GLU A 231 -0.16 -19.23 15.16
C GLU A 231 -0.02 -18.22 14.02
N THR A 232 0.53 -17.03 14.32
CA THR A 232 0.74 -15.97 13.33
C THR A 232 1.69 -16.42 12.23
N VAL A 233 2.81 -17.04 12.58
CA VAL A 233 3.81 -17.52 11.60
C VAL A 233 3.23 -18.63 10.73
N ASN A 234 2.61 -19.65 11.32
CA ASN A 234 1.98 -20.74 10.58
C ASN A 234 0.92 -20.20 9.62
N ARG A 235 0.07 -19.25 10.06
CA ARG A 235 -0.93 -18.61 9.22
C ARG A 235 -0.29 -17.85 8.05
N CYS A 236 0.72 -17.02 8.31
CA CYS A 236 1.38 -16.22 7.27
C CYS A 236 2.12 -17.08 6.24
N MET A 237 2.75 -18.17 6.67
CA MET A 237 3.51 -19.08 5.80
C MET A 237 2.63 -20.12 5.12
N THR A 238 1.38 -20.32 5.54
CA THR A 238 0.44 -21.22 4.87
C THR A 238 -0.16 -20.56 3.62
N PRO A 239 -0.10 -21.18 2.43
CA PRO A 239 -0.74 -20.64 1.24
C PRO A 239 -2.25 -20.42 1.40
N SER A 240 -2.75 -19.32 0.85
CA SER A 240 -4.17 -18.96 0.87
C SER A 240 -5.01 -19.97 0.08
N ALA A 241 -6.31 -20.01 0.34
CA ALA A 241 -7.23 -20.86 -0.42
C ALA A 241 -7.16 -20.60 -1.94
N THR A 242 -6.98 -19.33 -2.34
CA THR A 242 -6.83 -18.94 -3.74
C THR A 242 -5.54 -19.48 -4.37
N GLU A 243 -4.40 -19.36 -3.67
CA GLU A 243 -3.12 -19.90 -4.13
C GLU A 243 -3.15 -21.43 -4.21
N LEU A 244 -3.76 -22.10 -3.23
CA LEU A 244 -3.95 -23.55 -3.25
C LEU A 244 -4.87 -24.00 -4.38
N ALA A 245 -5.97 -23.27 -4.62
CA ALA A 245 -6.87 -23.56 -5.73
C ALA A 245 -6.15 -23.38 -7.07
N TRP A 246 -5.34 -22.33 -7.23
CA TRP A 246 -4.49 -22.13 -8.41
C TRP A 246 -3.48 -23.27 -8.57
N ALA A 247 -2.78 -23.66 -7.50
CA ALA A 247 -1.80 -24.74 -7.53
C ALA A 247 -2.43 -26.09 -7.93
N ARG A 248 -3.64 -26.38 -7.42
CA ARG A 248 -4.44 -27.55 -7.85
C ARG A 248 -4.83 -27.47 -9.32
N ARG A 249 -5.25 -26.31 -9.82
CA ARG A 249 -5.56 -26.11 -11.26
C ARG A 249 -4.32 -26.31 -12.14
N VAL A 250 -3.17 -25.77 -11.74
CA VAL A 250 -1.90 -25.92 -12.45
C VAL A 250 -1.46 -27.38 -12.53
N THR A 251 -1.50 -28.11 -11.42
CA THR A 251 -1.17 -29.54 -11.39
C THR A 251 -2.18 -30.40 -12.13
N GLN A 252 -3.47 -30.06 -12.10
CA GLN A 252 -4.50 -30.73 -12.89
C GLN A 252 -4.33 -30.48 -14.39
N ALA A 253 -4.01 -29.25 -14.80
CA ALA A 253 -3.81 -28.89 -16.20
C ALA A 253 -2.62 -29.64 -16.82
N GLN A 254 -1.56 -29.91 -16.04
CA GLN A 254 -0.47 -30.80 -16.47
C GLN A 254 -0.96 -32.21 -16.77
N ARG A 255 -1.82 -32.78 -15.92
CA ARG A 255 -2.35 -34.15 -16.10
C ARG A 255 -3.20 -34.29 -17.36
N GLN A 256 -3.75 -33.20 -17.89
CA GLN A 256 -4.66 -33.20 -19.04
C GLN A 256 -3.98 -33.04 -20.41
N GLY A 257 -2.67 -32.76 -20.46
CA GLY A 257 -1.88 -32.85 -21.70
C GLY A 257 -2.03 -31.69 -22.71
N THR A 258 -0.92 -31.44 -23.39
CA THR A 258 -0.44 -30.23 -24.11
C THR A 258 -1.08 -29.91 -25.48
N LEU A 259 -2.16 -30.57 -25.88
CA LEU A 259 -2.65 -30.50 -27.28
C LEU A 259 -3.57 -29.31 -27.61
N SER A 260 -4.11 -28.59 -26.62
CA SER A 260 -5.00 -27.43 -26.85
C SER A 260 -4.26 -26.10 -27.06
N THR A 261 -2.97 -26.03 -26.70
CA THR A 261 -2.19 -24.79 -26.66
C THR A 261 -1.57 -24.44 -28.03
N LEU A 262 -1.28 -25.43 -28.88
CA LEU A 262 -0.66 -25.23 -30.20
C LEU A 262 -1.67 -24.79 -31.27
N THR A 263 -2.90 -25.29 -31.22
CA THR A 263 -3.98 -24.93 -32.17
C THR A 263 -4.49 -23.49 -31.99
N ARG A 264 -4.21 -22.86 -30.84
CA ARG A 264 -4.67 -21.49 -30.52
C ARG A 264 -3.62 -20.39 -30.79
N LYS A 265 -2.34 -20.74 -30.96
CA LYS A 265 -1.25 -19.78 -31.24
C LYS A 265 -1.09 -19.42 -32.73
N VAL A 266 -1.60 -20.26 -33.63
CA VAL A 266 -1.55 -20.00 -35.08
C VAL A 266 -2.93 -20.33 -35.67
N PRO A 267 -3.69 -19.34 -36.16
CA PRO A 267 -4.94 -19.61 -36.87
C PRO A 267 -4.65 -20.52 -38.09
N GLY A 268 -5.28 -21.69 -38.16
CA GLY A 268 -5.19 -22.61 -39.31
C GLY A 268 -4.43 -23.93 -39.10
N LEU A 269 -3.86 -24.19 -37.92
CA LEU A 269 -3.28 -25.51 -37.61
C LEU A 269 -4.35 -26.47 -37.07
N THR A 270 -4.70 -27.51 -37.84
CA THR A 270 -5.46 -28.67 -37.35
C THR A 270 -4.52 -29.67 -36.69
N ALA A 271 -4.90 -30.16 -35.51
CA ALA A 271 -4.15 -31.23 -34.83
C ALA A 271 -4.22 -32.53 -35.66
N PRO A 272 -3.12 -33.31 -35.79
CA PRO A 272 -3.19 -34.59 -36.50
C PRO A 272 -4.04 -35.58 -35.71
N GLY A 273 -5.04 -36.15 -36.39
CA GLY A 273 -5.65 -37.46 -36.15
C GLY A 273 -5.91 -37.85 -34.69
N ALA A 274 -7.11 -37.54 -34.19
CA ALA A 274 -7.73 -38.36 -33.15
C ALA A 274 -8.09 -39.73 -33.77
N SER A 275 -7.13 -40.65 -33.78
CA SER A 275 -7.39 -42.07 -34.05
C SER A 275 -6.75 -42.89 -32.92
N GLU A 276 -7.65 -43.52 -32.18
CA GLU A 276 -7.53 -44.70 -31.33
C GLU A 276 -6.12 -45.28 -31.09
N ALA A 277 -5.53 -45.03 -29.90
CA ALA A 277 -4.61 -45.94 -29.21
C ALA A 277 -4.44 -45.54 -27.72
N PRO A 278 -4.05 -46.46 -26.81
CA PRO A 278 -4.62 -46.56 -25.47
C PRO A 278 -3.99 -45.66 -24.40
N ALA A 279 -4.69 -45.58 -23.27
CA ALA A 279 -4.26 -44.96 -22.03
C ALA A 279 -2.87 -45.47 -21.58
N VAL A 280 -1.84 -44.69 -21.87
CA VAL A 280 -0.57 -44.74 -21.14
C VAL A 280 -0.34 -43.36 -20.55
N ALA A 281 -0.27 -43.31 -19.22
CA ALA A 281 0.02 -42.12 -18.44
C ALA A 281 1.47 -41.67 -18.65
N SER A 282 1.80 -41.11 -19.82
CA SER A 282 3.03 -40.34 -19.98
C SER A 282 2.74 -38.91 -19.55
N VAL A 283 3.34 -38.49 -18.44
CA VAL A 283 3.34 -37.11 -17.97
C VAL A 283 3.95 -36.23 -19.06
N ASN A 284 3.13 -35.62 -19.91
CA ASN A 284 3.62 -34.75 -20.96
C ASN A 284 4.14 -33.44 -20.35
N GLU A 285 5.46 -33.21 -20.47
CA GLU A 285 6.17 -32.00 -20.05
C GLU A 285 5.88 -30.83 -21.01
N GLY A 286 4.64 -30.32 -21.00
CA GLY A 286 4.25 -29.25 -21.92
C GLY A 286 3.58 -28.04 -21.27
N MET A 287 3.44 -26.97 -22.06
CA MET A 287 2.78 -25.74 -21.62
C MET A 287 1.25 -25.89 -21.64
N ALA A 288 0.59 -25.44 -20.57
CA ALA A 288 -0.86 -25.40 -20.45
C ALA A 288 -1.37 -23.95 -20.33
N LEU A 289 -2.64 -23.72 -20.62
CA LEU A 289 -3.31 -22.44 -20.37
C LEU A 289 -4.21 -22.59 -19.15
N VAL A 290 -3.95 -21.83 -18.09
CA VAL A 290 -4.83 -21.74 -16.91
C VAL A 290 -5.21 -20.27 -16.77
N GLU A 291 -6.52 -19.97 -16.86
CA GLU A 291 -7.06 -18.60 -16.71
C GLU A 291 -6.41 -17.56 -17.65
N GLY A 292 -6.07 -17.97 -18.88
CA GLY A 292 -5.43 -17.10 -19.86
C GLY A 292 -3.91 -16.94 -19.68
N GLN A 293 -3.32 -17.48 -18.60
CA GLN A 293 -1.87 -17.51 -18.39
C GLN A 293 -1.26 -18.80 -18.93
N LEU A 294 -0.13 -18.66 -19.64
CA LEU A 294 0.67 -19.79 -20.09
C LEU A 294 1.47 -20.36 -18.91
N ILE A 295 1.12 -21.56 -18.49
CA ILE A 295 1.71 -22.32 -17.38
C ILE A 295 2.69 -23.34 -17.95
N GLY A 296 3.84 -23.49 -17.29
CA GLY A 296 4.93 -24.37 -17.72
C GLY A 296 5.67 -25.02 -16.54
N PRO A 297 6.77 -25.74 -16.79
CA PRO A 297 7.54 -26.44 -15.76
C PRO A 297 7.90 -25.60 -14.52
N PRO A 298 8.27 -24.29 -14.63
CA PRO A 298 8.53 -23.45 -13.45
C PRO A 298 7.29 -23.26 -12.55
N HIS A 299 6.11 -23.12 -13.16
CA HIS A 299 4.85 -22.94 -12.45
C HIS A 299 4.40 -24.22 -11.73
N LEU A 300 4.70 -25.39 -12.30
CA LEU A 300 4.45 -26.68 -11.65
C LEU A 300 5.31 -26.86 -10.40
N LYS A 301 6.59 -26.50 -10.49
CA LYS A 301 7.48 -26.50 -9.32
C LYS A 301 6.95 -25.55 -8.24
N ALA A 302 6.43 -24.37 -8.61
CA ALA A 302 5.81 -23.46 -7.66
C ALA A 302 4.51 -24.03 -7.03
N ALA A 303 3.64 -24.62 -7.85
CA ALA A 303 2.40 -25.23 -7.38
C ALA A 303 2.66 -26.40 -6.42
N HIS A 304 3.61 -27.29 -6.72
CA HIS A 304 3.98 -28.39 -5.82
C HIS A 304 4.49 -27.88 -4.47
N ARG A 305 5.29 -26.80 -4.44
CA ARG A 305 5.73 -26.18 -3.18
C ARG A 305 4.56 -25.65 -2.37
N MET A 306 3.63 -24.92 -3.01
CA MET A 306 2.43 -24.41 -2.33
C MET A 306 1.59 -25.56 -1.75
N LEU A 307 1.45 -26.66 -2.49
CA LEU A 307 0.72 -27.84 -2.02
C LEU A 307 1.43 -28.56 -0.87
N ALA A 308 2.77 -28.57 -0.84
CA ALA A 308 3.55 -29.15 0.26
C ALA A 308 3.42 -28.35 1.57
N LEU A 309 3.15 -27.04 1.48
CA LEU A 309 2.88 -26.16 2.61
C LEU A 309 1.40 -26.16 3.05
N ALA A 310 0.52 -26.80 2.28
CA ALA A 310 -0.87 -26.96 2.68
C ALA A 310 -0.95 -27.85 3.93
N PRO A 311 -1.79 -27.53 4.92
CA PRO A 311 -2.01 -28.43 6.04
C PRO A 311 -2.49 -29.79 5.51
N LEU A 312 -1.99 -30.88 6.12
CA LEU A 312 -2.58 -32.21 5.99
C LEU A 312 -3.98 -32.15 6.60
N LEU A 313 -4.97 -31.77 5.81
CA LEU A 313 -6.35 -31.84 6.22
C LEU A 313 -6.78 -33.31 6.10
N GLU A 314 -6.87 -34.01 7.23
CA GLU A 314 -7.98 -34.94 7.35
C GLU A 314 -9.26 -34.11 7.23
N PRO A 315 -10.26 -34.56 6.46
CA PRO A 315 -11.50 -33.83 6.34
C PRO A 315 -12.16 -33.80 7.71
N VAL A 316 -12.03 -32.68 8.43
CA VAL A 316 -12.92 -32.39 9.53
C VAL A 316 -14.29 -32.17 8.89
N GLU A 317 -15.19 -33.13 9.08
CA GLU A 317 -16.62 -32.92 8.91
C GLU A 317 -17.07 -31.84 9.90
N ASP A 318 -16.87 -30.57 9.56
CA ASP A 318 -17.64 -29.49 10.18
C ASP A 318 -18.99 -29.36 9.46
N ALA A 319 -19.75 -30.44 9.54
CA ALA A 319 -21.15 -30.44 9.20
C ALA A 319 -21.95 -29.89 10.38
N ARG A 320 -21.86 -28.57 10.65
CA ARG A 320 -22.98 -27.75 11.21
C ARG A 320 -22.74 -26.26 11.48
N GLN A 321 -21.65 -25.64 11.04
CA GLN A 321 -21.59 -24.17 11.08
C GLN A 321 -21.47 -23.55 9.69
N VAL A 322 -22.60 -23.55 8.98
CA VAL A 322 -22.77 -22.66 7.82
C VAL A 322 -22.82 -21.23 8.37
N VAL A 323 -21.69 -20.54 8.36
CA VAL A 323 -21.66 -19.09 8.51
C VAL A 323 -22.03 -18.50 7.16
N VAL A 324 -23.27 -18.01 7.05
CA VAL A 324 -23.67 -17.19 5.90
C VAL A 324 -22.97 -15.85 6.05
N GLY A 325 -22.08 -15.53 5.12
CA GLY A 325 -21.42 -14.23 5.08
C GLY A 325 -22.47 -13.12 5.01
N ARG A 326 -22.44 -12.19 5.96
CA ARG A 326 -23.28 -10.98 5.89
C ARG A 326 -22.69 -10.05 4.82
N ARG A 327 -23.52 -9.61 3.89
CA ARG A 327 -23.16 -8.48 3.01
C ARG A 327 -23.04 -7.22 3.89
N VAL A 328 -21.83 -6.72 4.06
CA VAL A 328 -21.60 -5.40 4.67
C VAL A 328 -21.96 -4.36 3.62
N THR A 329 -23.04 -3.61 3.83
CA THR A 329 -23.45 -2.49 3.00
C THR A 329 -23.38 -1.21 3.84
N HIS A 330 -22.80 -0.16 3.27
CA HIS A 330 -22.77 1.19 3.85
C HIS A 330 -23.74 2.14 3.14
N ALA A 331 -24.70 1.59 2.38
CA ALA A 331 -25.81 2.33 1.81
C ALA A 331 -27.00 2.33 2.77
N LEU A 332 -27.85 3.36 2.71
CA LEU A 332 -29.13 3.35 3.39
C LEU A 332 -30.00 2.22 2.83
N GLU A 333 -30.74 1.53 3.71
CA GLU A 333 -31.70 0.47 3.31
C GLU A 333 -32.97 1.04 2.66
N ARG A 334 -33.11 2.37 2.68
CA ARG A 334 -34.23 3.14 2.13
C ARG A 334 -33.72 4.28 1.24
N PRO A 335 -34.57 4.85 0.36
CA PRO A 335 -34.24 6.08 -0.36
C PRO A 335 -33.78 7.19 0.60
N PRO A 336 -32.82 8.04 0.17
CA PRO A 336 -32.34 9.14 1.00
C PRO A 336 -33.44 10.19 1.16
N MET A 337 -33.56 10.70 2.39
CA MET A 337 -34.42 11.80 2.79
C MET A 337 -33.57 13.05 3.07
N PRO A 338 -34.18 14.24 3.15
CA PRO A 338 -33.47 15.44 3.60
C PRO A 338 -32.73 15.20 4.92
N ASP A 339 -31.49 15.66 5.00
CA ASP A 339 -30.63 15.64 6.18
C ASP A 339 -30.14 14.26 6.65
N ASP A 340 -30.42 13.19 5.91
CA ASP A 340 -29.91 11.85 6.20
C ASP A 340 -28.37 11.85 6.29
N LEU A 341 -27.85 11.20 7.33
CA LEU A 341 -26.43 10.91 7.48
C LEU A 341 -26.09 9.59 6.80
N LEU A 342 -25.18 9.62 5.83
CA LEU A 342 -24.66 8.42 5.19
C LEU A 342 -23.54 7.83 6.06
N PRO A 343 -23.60 6.52 6.37
CA PRO A 343 -22.59 5.91 7.22
C PRO A 343 -21.24 5.87 6.49
N ASN A 344 -20.20 6.30 7.20
CA ASN A 344 -18.83 6.23 6.74
C ASN A 344 -17.95 5.59 7.84
N PRO A 345 -17.46 4.36 7.65
CA PRO A 345 -16.69 3.66 8.67
C PRO A 345 -15.19 4.05 8.69
N TYR A 346 -14.74 4.89 7.76
CA TYR A 346 -13.32 5.14 7.57
C TYR A 346 -12.83 6.32 8.40
N GLU A 347 -11.73 6.08 9.11
CA GLU A 347 -10.88 7.11 9.69
C GLU A 347 -9.51 7.05 9.01
N MET A 348 -8.87 8.19 8.83
CA MET A 348 -7.60 8.28 8.13
C MET A 348 -6.65 9.27 8.81
N THR A 349 -5.49 8.76 9.22
CA THR A 349 -4.38 9.59 9.71
C THR A 349 -3.64 10.21 8.55
N ALA A 350 -3.58 11.54 8.52
CA ALA A 350 -2.82 12.27 7.49
C ALA A 350 -1.32 12.22 7.80
N THR A 351 -0.57 11.38 7.10
CA THR A 351 0.87 11.22 7.35
C THR A 351 1.72 12.22 6.57
N ALA A 352 2.99 12.39 6.97
CA ALA A 352 3.96 13.20 6.25
C ALA A 352 4.13 12.70 4.80
N GLY A 353 4.22 11.37 4.60
CA GLY A 353 4.35 10.78 3.27
C GLY A 353 3.16 11.08 2.35
N MET A 354 1.93 11.11 2.88
CA MET A 354 0.75 11.49 2.09
C MET A 354 0.79 12.95 1.67
N ARG A 355 1.23 13.84 2.57
CA ARG A 355 1.42 15.26 2.28
C ARG A 355 2.52 15.45 1.22
N ASP A 356 3.63 14.74 1.34
CA ASP A 356 4.75 14.88 0.40
C ASP A 356 4.38 14.37 -0.99
N LEU A 357 3.67 13.25 -1.08
CA LEU A 357 3.08 12.78 -2.33
C LEU A 357 2.14 13.83 -2.94
N TRP A 358 1.30 14.45 -2.10
CA TRP A 358 0.38 15.51 -2.54
C TRP A 358 1.14 16.70 -3.14
N VAL A 359 2.13 17.24 -2.42
CA VAL A 359 2.90 18.41 -2.86
C VAL A 359 3.74 18.13 -4.10
N GLN A 360 4.22 16.89 -4.29
CA GLN A 360 4.88 16.46 -5.53
C GLN A 360 3.94 16.52 -6.74
N CYS A 361 2.65 16.22 -6.54
CA CYS A 361 1.64 16.25 -7.61
C CYS A 361 1.05 17.65 -7.81
N PHE A 362 0.85 18.40 -6.74
CA PHE A 362 0.19 19.69 -6.70
C PHE A 362 1.11 20.71 -6.03
N TYR A 363 1.98 21.29 -6.85
CA TYR A 363 2.94 22.27 -6.37
C TYR A 363 2.25 23.54 -5.85
N SER A 364 2.75 24.10 -4.75
CA SER A 364 2.33 25.40 -4.20
C SER A 364 3.56 26.26 -3.94
N HIS A 365 3.44 27.56 -4.20
CA HIS A 365 4.45 28.57 -3.90
C HIS A 365 4.13 29.32 -2.59
N ASP A 366 3.10 28.91 -1.87
CA ASP A 366 2.62 29.63 -0.69
C ASP A 366 3.49 29.28 0.51
N ARG A 367 4.06 30.32 1.16
CA ARG A 367 4.90 30.12 2.36
C ARG A 367 4.18 29.39 3.48
N VAL A 368 2.85 29.54 3.54
CA VAL A 368 1.98 28.80 4.47
C VAL A 368 2.16 27.28 4.32
N VAL A 369 2.38 26.80 3.11
CA VAL A 369 2.53 25.38 2.79
C VAL A 369 3.99 24.96 2.72
N THR A 370 4.90 25.86 2.35
CA THR A 370 6.31 25.55 2.03
C THR A 370 7.31 25.91 3.14
N SER A 371 6.93 26.73 4.13
CA SER A 371 7.81 27.17 5.22
C SER A 371 7.26 26.80 6.60
N ALA A 372 7.87 25.80 7.23
CA ALA A 372 7.49 25.35 8.58
C ALA A 372 7.62 26.47 9.63
N PRO A 373 8.69 27.29 9.64
CA PRO A 373 8.78 28.44 10.55
C PRO A 373 7.66 29.45 10.35
N PHE A 374 7.28 29.74 9.10
CA PHE A 374 6.18 30.66 8.82
C PHE A 374 4.83 30.09 9.25
N ALA A 375 4.53 28.84 8.87
CA ALA A 375 3.30 28.15 9.27
C ALA A 375 3.16 28.01 10.80
N THR A 376 4.27 27.78 11.50
CA THR A 376 4.31 27.73 12.98
C THR A 376 3.97 29.08 13.59
N ARG A 377 4.53 30.18 13.06
CA ARG A 377 4.22 31.55 13.53
C ARG A 377 2.76 31.95 13.29
N LEU A 378 2.15 31.42 12.24
CA LEU A 378 0.71 31.55 12.00
C LEU A 378 -0.15 30.64 12.91
N GLY A 379 0.48 29.73 13.66
CA GLY A 379 -0.16 28.77 14.55
C GLY A 379 -0.94 27.67 13.83
N LEU A 380 -0.58 27.37 12.59
CA LEU A 380 -1.20 26.30 11.82
C LEU A 380 -0.68 24.92 12.26
N THR A 381 0.57 24.85 12.70
CA THR A 381 1.24 23.58 12.99
C THR A 381 2.27 23.74 14.12
N PRO A 382 2.61 22.66 14.86
CA PRO A 382 3.72 22.68 15.80
C PRO A 382 5.07 22.95 15.13
N ALA A 383 6.06 23.39 15.91
CA ALA A 383 7.40 23.67 15.41
C ALA A 383 8.00 22.45 14.67
N GLY A 384 8.57 22.67 13.49
CA GLY A 384 9.24 21.64 12.70
C GLY A 384 8.33 20.76 11.83
N THR A 385 7.04 21.05 11.76
CA THR A 385 6.09 20.34 10.88
C THR A 385 5.46 21.29 9.86
N LEU A 386 4.87 20.74 8.80
CA LEU A 386 4.17 21.51 7.78
C LEU A 386 2.67 21.19 7.80
N PRO A 387 1.78 22.17 7.55
CA PRO A 387 0.34 21.92 7.49
C PRO A 387 -0.01 21.12 6.22
N LEU A 388 -1.21 20.55 6.19
CA LEU A 388 -1.78 19.99 4.97
C LEU A 388 -2.32 21.14 4.09
N PRO A 389 -2.08 21.12 2.77
CA PRO A 389 -2.64 22.10 1.85
C PRO A 389 -4.17 22.12 1.86
N PHE A 390 -4.79 23.28 1.62
CA PHE A 390 -6.25 23.43 1.54
C PHE A 390 -6.89 22.41 0.59
N MET A 391 -6.33 22.25 -0.61
CA MET A 391 -6.85 21.30 -1.60
C MET A 391 -6.70 19.84 -1.19
N MET A 392 -5.71 19.52 -0.34
CA MET A 392 -5.62 18.19 0.28
C MET A 392 -6.75 18.02 1.29
N GLY A 393 -7.07 19.05 2.08
CA GLY A 393 -8.24 19.09 2.96
C GLY A 393 -9.55 18.86 2.21
N LEU A 394 -9.76 19.54 1.08
CA LEU A 394 -10.90 19.31 0.19
C LEU A 394 -10.97 17.86 -0.26
N TYR A 395 -9.82 17.28 -0.63
CA TYR A 395 -9.78 15.92 -1.12
C TYR A 395 -10.06 14.89 -0.02
N LEU A 396 -9.47 15.06 1.17
CA LEU A 396 -9.79 14.29 2.38
C LEU A 396 -11.29 14.36 2.69
N ALA A 397 -11.87 15.55 2.60
CA ALA A 397 -13.28 15.80 2.87
C ALA A 397 -14.23 15.30 1.77
N CYS A 398 -13.75 14.85 0.59
CA CYS A 398 -14.60 14.29 -0.46
C CYS A 398 -14.31 12.81 -0.80
N CYS A 399 -13.19 12.28 -0.34
CA CYS A 399 -12.86 10.86 -0.43
C CYS A 399 -13.42 10.08 0.78
N MET A 400 -12.94 8.87 1.05
CA MET A 400 -13.44 7.98 2.11
C MET A 400 -14.93 7.64 2.02
N SER A 401 -15.60 7.85 0.88
CA SER A 401 -17.07 7.78 0.82
C SER A 401 -17.58 6.61 0.00
N SER A 402 -18.75 6.09 0.37
CA SER A 402 -19.49 5.07 -0.38
C SER A 402 -20.21 5.69 -1.60
N THR A 403 -19.49 6.27 -2.56
CA THR A 403 -20.06 6.83 -3.80
C THR A 403 -20.46 5.75 -4.82
N HIS A 404 -20.78 4.55 -4.35
CA HIS A 404 -21.14 3.42 -5.18
C HIS A 404 -22.47 3.74 -5.89
N GLY A 405 -22.40 4.00 -7.19
CA GLY A 405 -23.55 4.34 -8.04
C GLY A 405 -23.55 5.77 -8.59
N ALA A 406 -22.61 6.63 -8.19
CA ALA A 406 -22.42 7.92 -8.84
C ALA A 406 -21.94 7.70 -10.28
N ILE A 407 -22.62 8.30 -11.26
CA ILE A 407 -22.25 8.29 -12.67
C ILE A 407 -21.08 9.22 -12.91
N TYR A 408 -21.10 10.41 -12.29
CA TYR A 408 -20.11 11.46 -12.51
C TYR A 408 -20.03 12.44 -11.33
N HIS A 409 -18.83 12.94 -11.02
CA HIS A 409 -18.62 14.00 -10.03
C HIS A 409 -18.74 15.36 -10.71
N LEU A 410 -19.84 16.08 -10.48
CA LEU A 410 -20.12 17.36 -11.15
C LEU A 410 -19.26 18.49 -10.62
N GLY A 411 -18.94 18.48 -9.32
CA GLY A 411 -18.13 19.54 -8.73
C GLY A 411 -18.35 19.75 -7.24
N PHE A 412 -17.87 20.89 -6.77
CA PHE A 412 -17.85 21.28 -5.37
C PHE A 412 -18.37 22.70 -5.19
N ARG A 413 -18.96 23.00 -4.04
CA ARG A 413 -19.36 24.35 -3.61
C ARG A 413 -18.94 24.56 -2.17
N ASN A 414 -18.76 25.82 -1.79
CA ASN A 414 -18.61 26.24 -0.40
C ASN A 414 -17.51 25.48 0.37
N ALA A 415 -16.37 25.20 -0.27
CA ALA A 415 -15.29 24.49 0.42
C ALA A 415 -14.55 25.47 1.34
N ARG A 416 -14.55 25.20 2.64
CA ARG A 416 -14.08 26.10 3.69
C ARG A 416 -13.22 25.34 4.68
N GLN A 417 -12.08 25.93 5.03
CA GLN A 417 -11.27 25.47 6.15
C GLN A 417 -11.71 26.22 7.41
N LEU A 418 -12.02 25.46 8.46
CA LEU A 418 -12.54 25.98 9.74
C LEU A 418 -11.48 25.97 10.85
N ALA A 419 -10.46 25.13 10.71
CA ALA A 419 -9.35 25.03 11.65
C ALA A 419 -8.09 24.48 10.94
N PRO A 420 -6.90 24.50 11.58
CA PRO A 420 -5.69 23.98 10.97
C PRO A 420 -5.76 22.49 10.62
N LEU A 421 -5.28 22.14 9.43
CA LEU A 421 -5.08 20.77 8.97
C LEU A 421 -3.61 20.39 9.15
N ARG A 422 -3.33 19.29 9.88
CA ARG A 422 -2.00 18.93 10.36
C ARG A 422 -1.62 17.51 9.98
N VAL A 423 -0.33 17.32 9.74
CA VAL A 423 0.26 15.99 9.68
C VAL A 423 0.18 15.35 11.08
N GLY A 424 -0.21 14.08 11.13
CA GLY A 424 -0.37 13.28 12.35
C GLY A 424 -1.78 13.27 12.92
N ASP A 425 -2.65 14.19 12.51
CA ASP A 425 -4.07 14.16 12.88
C ASP A 425 -4.78 12.99 12.18
N THR A 426 -5.69 12.34 12.91
CA THR A 426 -6.67 11.41 12.34
C THR A 426 -7.97 12.13 12.04
N TYR A 427 -8.47 11.95 10.82
CA TYR A 427 -9.70 12.55 10.35
C TYR A 427 -10.76 11.51 10.03
N ARG A 428 -12.02 11.83 10.34
CA ARG A 428 -13.22 11.11 9.87
C ARG A 428 -14.12 12.05 9.10
N GLN A 429 -15.01 11.52 8.26
CA GLN A 429 -15.90 12.33 7.45
C GLN A 429 -17.37 12.06 7.81
N GLU A 430 -18.13 13.13 8.05
CA GLU A 430 -19.58 13.09 8.07
C GLU A 430 -20.14 13.49 6.70
N ILE A 431 -21.14 12.73 6.25
CA ILE A 431 -21.76 12.90 4.94
C ILE A 431 -23.25 13.08 5.15
N GLN A 432 -23.77 14.25 4.83
CA GLN A 432 -25.19 14.56 4.95
C GLN A 432 -25.82 14.78 3.58
N VAL A 433 -26.95 14.15 3.29
CA VAL A 433 -27.70 14.40 2.05
C VAL A 433 -28.42 15.75 2.16
N ARG A 434 -28.03 16.71 1.32
CA ARG A 434 -28.51 18.09 1.42
C ARG A 434 -29.58 18.42 0.40
N ARG A 435 -29.48 17.88 -0.82
CA ARG A 435 -30.43 18.17 -1.91
C ARG A 435 -30.46 17.02 -2.91
N VAL A 436 -31.64 16.74 -3.45
CA VAL A 436 -31.81 15.84 -4.61
C VAL A 436 -32.66 16.54 -5.65
N ARG A 437 -32.14 16.65 -6.88
CA ARG A 437 -32.84 17.29 -8.00
C ARG A 437 -32.84 16.37 -9.22
N ASN A 438 -34.00 15.81 -9.57
CA ASN A 438 -34.17 15.05 -10.81
C ASN A 438 -34.03 15.96 -12.04
N THR A 439 -33.38 15.46 -13.09
CA THR A 439 -33.17 16.19 -14.35
C THR A 439 -34.45 16.22 -15.20
N GLY A 440 -34.59 17.25 -16.04
CA GLY A 440 -35.79 17.44 -16.87
C GLY A 440 -36.02 16.34 -17.92
N ASP A 441 -34.99 15.57 -18.27
CA ASP A 441 -35.11 14.39 -19.14
C ASP A 441 -35.69 13.16 -18.42
N GLY A 442 -35.88 13.23 -17.10
CA GLY A 442 -36.43 12.16 -16.27
C GLY A 442 -35.51 10.95 -16.08
N LYS A 443 -34.24 11.01 -16.48
CA LYS A 443 -33.33 9.84 -16.45
C LYS A 443 -32.33 9.89 -15.31
N ARG A 444 -31.98 11.08 -14.83
CA ARG A 444 -30.87 11.30 -13.89
C ARG A 444 -31.29 12.21 -12.75
N SER A 445 -30.40 12.35 -11.78
CA SER A 445 -30.55 13.25 -10.64
C SER A 445 -29.22 13.84 -10.23
N VAL A 446 -29.22 15.10 -9.85
CA VAL A 446 -28.10 15.72 -9.14
C VAL A 446 -28.34 15.55 -7.64
N VAL A 447 -27.43 14.86 -6.97
CA VAL A 447 -27.43 14.71 -5.51
C VAL A 447 -26.32 15.60 -4.95
N THR A 448 -26.70 16.50 -4.04
CA THR A 448 -25.75 17.33 -3.28
C THR A 448 -25.62 16.76 -1.89
N THR A 449 -24.38 16.47 -1.49
CA THR A 449 -24.03 15.99 -0.16
C THR A 449 -23.14 17.00 0.52
N HIS A 450 -23.49 17.39 1.73
CA HIS A 450 -22.65 18.21 2.58
C HIS A 450 -21.65 17.32 3.32
N ARG A 451 -20.38 17.71 3.32
CA ARG A 451 -19.26 16.94 3.89
C ARG A 451 -18.58 17.74 4.97
N ARG A 452 -18.39 17.13 6.13
CA ARG A 452 -17.62 17.70 7.24
C ARG A 452 -16.47 16.77 7.56
N LEU A 453 -15.24 17.30 7.51
CA LEU A 453 -14.05 16.60 7.95
C LEU A 453 -13.84 16.95 9.42
N LEU A 454 -13.85 15.93 10.28
CA LEU A 454 -13.74 16.05 11.72
C LEU A 454 -12.43 15.45 12.17
N ARG A 455 -11.75 16.11 13.10
CA ARG A 455 -10.57 15.55 13.76
C ARG A 455 -11.03 14.60 14.86
N VAL A 456 -10.62 13.33 14.80
CA VAL A 456 -11.12 12.27 15.70
C VAL A 456 -10.79 12.54 17.18
N GLY A 457 -9.65 13.16 17.47
CA GLY A 457 -9.21 13.37 18.85
C GLY A 457 -10.10 14.32 19.66
N ASP A 458 -10.68 15.33 19.04
CA ASP A 458 -11.45 16.39 19.70
C ASP A 458 -12.81 16.70 19.05
N GLU A 459 -13.17 15.95 17.99
CA GLU A 459 -14.39 16.11 17.20
C GLU A 459 -14.57 17.51 16.56
N THR A 460 -13.47 18.26 16.44
CA THR A 460 -13.51 19.60 15.83
C THR A 460 -13.72 19.49 14.32
N PRO A 461 -14.71 20.19 13.74
CA PRO A 461 -14.82 20.32 12.29
C PRO A 461 -13.68 21.19 11.77
N VAL A 462 -12.84 20.62 10.91
CA VAL A 462 -11.66 21.29 10.36
C VAL A 462 -11.87 21.77 8.93
N PHE A 463 -12.78 21.14 8.19
CA PHE A 463 -13.04 21.44 6.79
C PHE A 463 -14.47 21.06 6.40
N THR A 464 -15.14 21.88 5.59
CA THR A 464 -16.48 21.55 5.07
C THR A 464 -16.61 21.86 3.59
N LEU A 465 -17.50 21.15 2.88
CA LEU A 465 -17.86 21.44 1.49
C LEU A 465 -19.19 20.80 1.09
N ASP A 466 -19.80 21.30 0.01
CA ASP A 466 -20.88 20.60 -0.69
C ASP A 466 -20.32 19.89 -1.92
N LYS A 467 -20.49 18.57 -1.99
CA LYS A 467 -20.12 17.73 -3.13
C LYS A 467 -21.36 17.45 -3.98
N ARG A 468 -21.25 17.67 -5.28
CA ARG A 468 -22.34 17.46 -6.25
C ARG A 468 -22.01 16.32 -7.19
N GLU A 469 -22.94 15.39 -7.31
CA GLU A 469 -22.75 14.14 -8.04
C GLU A 469 -24.00 13.82 -8.89
N LEU A 470 -23.77 13.22 -10.05
CA LEU A 470 -24.82 12.77 -10.95
C LEU A 470 -25.11 11.31 -10.68
N TYR A 471 -26.37 10.99 -10.41
CA TYR A 471 -26.87 9.62 -10.21
C TYR A 471 -27.96 9.29 -11.23
N LEU A 472 -28.35 8.03 -11.32
CA LEU A 472 -29.63 7.65 -11.91
C LEU A 472 -30.77 8.33 -11.14
N ARG A 473 -31.90 8.55 -11.83
CA ARG A 473 -33.09 9.19 -11.24
C ARG A 473 -33.39 8.65 -9.84
N GLN A 474 -33.51 9.56 -8.88
CA GLN A 474 -33.95 9.23 -7.52
C GLN A 474 -35.49 9.21 -7.44
N PRO A 475 -36.07 8.47 -6.48
CA PRO A 475 -37.52 8.39 -6.31
C PRO A 475 -38.16 9.76 -6.09
N GLU A 476 -37.52 10.61 -5.29
CA GLU A 476 -38.01 11.92 -4.89
C GLU A 476 -36.98 13.02 -5.17
N SER A 477 -37.45 14.26 -5.23
CA SER A 477 -36.60 15.46 -5.26
C SER A 477 -36.96 16.32 -4.07
N PHE A 478 -35.96 16.91 -3.43
CA PHE A 478 -36.13 17.77 -2.27
C PHE A 478 -35.04 18.83 -2.22
N GLU A 479 -35.41 19.98 -1.67
CA GLU A 479 -34.53 21.12 -1.41
C GLU A 479 -33.90 21.03 -0.01
N PRO A 480 -32.82 21.78 0.25
CA PRO A 480 -32.22 21.84 1.58
C PRO A 480 -33.21 22.25 2.66
N SER A 481 -33.10 21.65 3.85
CA SER A 481 -33.94 22.00 4.99
C SER A 481 -33.54 23.38 5.56
N PRO A 482 -34.44 24.02 6.34
CA PRO A 482 -34.11 25.24 7.08
C PRO A 482 -32.93 25.05 8.05
N GLU A 483 -32.77 23.84 8.61
CA GLU A 483 -31.65 23.53 9.49
C GLU A 483 -30.31 23.52 8.74
N ALA A 484 -30.29 22.95 7.53
CA ALA A 484 -29.11 22.98 6.67
C ALA A 484 -28.68 24.40 6.29
N ALA A 485 -29.61 25.36 6.23
CA ALA A 485 -29.28 26.78 6.00
C ALA A 485 -28.63 27.42 7.24
N ARG A 486 -29.18 27.17 8.44
CA ARG A 486 -28.58 27.66 9.71
C ARG A 486 -27.16 27.14 9.91
N ARG A 487 -26.95 25.84 9.67
CA ARG A 487 -25.63 25.20 9.82
C ARG A 487 -24.60 25.77 8.85
N ASP A 488 -24.97 26.07 7.60
CA ASP A 488 -24.05 26.72 6.65
C ASP A 488 -23.62 28.12 7.10
N GLU A 489 -24.52 28.87 7.73
CA GLU A 489 -24.19 30.20 8.28
C GLU A 489 -23.25 30.10 9.49
N GLU A 490 -23.46 29.10 10.36
CA GLU A 490 -22.55 28.80 11.48
C GLU A 490 -21.15 28.42 10.97
N GLU A 491 -21.06 27.52 10.00
CA GLU A 491 -19.77 27.10 9.41
C GLU A 491 -19.09 28.23 8.65
N ARG A 492 -19.85 29.08 7.95
CA ARG A 492 -19.31 30.29 7.31
C ARG A 492 -18.75 31.26 8.35
N SER A 493 -19.45 31.45 9.46
CA SER A 493 -18.99 32.28 10.57
C SER A 493 -17.69 31.73 11.19
N GLN A 494 -17.59 30.41 11.36
CA GLN A 494 -16.36 29.74 11.82
C GLN A 494 -15.19 29.91 10.84
N ALA A 495 -15.44 29.73 9.53
CA ALA A 495 -14.43 29.94 8.49
C ALA A 495 -13.91 31.37 8.50
N LEU A 496 -14.81 32.35 8.69
CA LEU A 496 -14.45 33.77 8.80
C LEU A 496 -13.64 34.06 10.06
N ALA A 497 -14.00 33.48 11.20
CA ALA A 497 -13.22 33.60 12.44
C ALA A 497 -11.80 33.02 12.28
N PHE A 498 -11.68 31.87 11.62
CA PHE A 498 -10.39 31.26 11.28
C PHE A 498 -9.56 32.15 10.36
N ARG A 499 -10.18 32.68 9.28
CA ARG A 499 -9.58 33.66 8.38
C ARG A 499 -9.04 34.87 9.15
N THR A 500 -9.87 35.50 9.98
CA THR A 500 -9.50 36.70 10.74
C THR A 500 -8.31 36.45 11.64
N THR A 501 -8.32 35.32 12.37
CA THR A 501 -7.19 34.92 13.23
C THR A 501 -5.91 34.75 12.42
N LEU A 502 -6.01 34.12 11.26
CA LEU A 502 -4.87 33.83 10.39
C LEU A 502 -4.27 35.12 9.80
N THR A 503 -5.12 36.03 9.30
CA THR A 503 -4.67 37.29 8.70
C THR A 503 -4.09 38.25 9.73
N GLN A 504 -4.62 38.28 10.95
CA GLN A 504 -4.04 39.07 12.06
C GLN A 504 -2.63 38.58 12.41
N ARG A 505 -2.44 37.28 12.60
CA ARG A 505 -1.12 36.70 12.85
C ARG A 505 -0.15 36.93 11.69
N ALA A 506 -0.63 36.84 10.46
CA ALA A 506 0.21 37.13 9.29
C ALA A 506 0.70 38.57 9.30
N HIS A 507 -0.18 39.53 9.60
CA HIS A 507 0.18 40.94 9.70
C HIS A 507 1.21 41.22 10.81
N GLU A 508 1.13 40.53 11.95
CA GLU A 508 2.12 40.64 13.05
C GLU A 508 3.50 40.04 12.68
N VAL A 509 3.52 39.01 11.84
CA VAL A 509 4.71 38.23 11.52
C VAL A 509 5.46 38.75 10.28
N LEU A 510 4.77 39.48 9.41
CA LEU A 510 5.32 40.03 8.17
C LEU A 510 6.24 41.24 8.45
N PRO A 511 7.50 41.22 7.99
CA PRO A 511 8.35 42.40 8.04
C PRO A 511 7.72 43.55 7.24
N ARG A 512 7.69 44.78 7.78
CA ARG A 512 7.19 45.97 7.06
C ARG A 512 7.89 46.22 5.71
N ALA A 513 9.08 45.68 5.51
CA ALA A 513 9.84 45.78 4.26
C ALA A 513 9.49 44.71 3.20
N GLU A 514 8.79 43.63 3.57
CA GLU A 514 8.31 42.60 2.62
C GLU A 514 6.91 42.93 2.07
N ALA A 515 6.14 43.78 2.77
CA ALA A 515 4.84 44.26 2.31
C ALA A 515 4.99 45.15 1.07
N GLY A 516 4.42 44.73 -0.07
CA GLY A 516 4.44 45.42 -1.35
C GLY A 516 5.53 44.95 -2.33
N THR A 517 6.12 43.77 -2.12
CA THR A 517 7.17 43.22 -3.01
C THR A 517 6.61 42.32 -4.12
N ALA A 518 5.39 41.81 -3.99
CA ALA A 518 4.73 41.03 -5.02
C ALA A 518 3.87 41.95 -5.92
N PRO A 519 3.76 41.64 -7.22
CA PRO A 519 2.85 42.39 -8.08
C PRO A 519 1.40 42.18 -7.61
N SER A 520 0.68 43.28 -7.38
CA SER A 520 -0.76 43.28 -7.11
C SER A 520 -1.55 43.11 -8.41
N PHE A 521 -2.80 42.67 -8.31
CA PHE A 521 -3.70 42.50 -9.44
C PHE A 521 -4.87 43.49 -9.39
N GLU A 522 -5.41 43.82 -10.54
CA GLU A 522 -6.62 44.61 -10.69
C GLU A 522 -7.81 43.77 -11.18
N ALA A 523 -9.02 44.24 -10.87
CA ALA A 523 -10.23 43.61 -11.38
C ALA A 523 -10.26 43.74 -12.92
N GLY A 524 -10.33 42.59 -13.60
CA GLY A 524 -10.22 42.51 -15.05
C GLY A 524 -8.94 41.88 -15.58
N ASP A 525 -7.93 41.68 -14.72
CA ASP A 525 -6.69 41.06 -15.13
C ASP A 525 -6.91 39.61 -15.59
N LEU A 526 -6.34 39.29 -16.74
CA LEU A 526 -6.28 37.95 -17.32
C LEU A 526 -4.87 37.40 -17.21
N LEU A 527 -4.74 36.25 -16.57
CA LEU A 527 -3.49 35.56 -16.30
C LEU A 527 -3.46 34.28 -17.15
N LEU A 528 -2.51 34.22 -18.08
CA LEU A 528 -2.23 33.01 -18.84
C LEU A 528 -1.07 32.28 -18.17
N HIS A 529 -1.36 31.16 -17.51
CA HIS A 529 -0.36 30.45 -16.74
C HIS A 529 0.56 29.62 -17.66
N SER A 530 1.85 29.60 -17.31
CA SER A 530 2.89 28.90 -18.08
C SER A 530 3.05 27.43 -17.73
N PHE A 531 2.34 26.97 -16.69
CA PHE A 531 2.47 25.63 -16.17
C PHE A 531 1.33 24.75 -16.67
N ALA A 532 1.66 23.67 -17.35
CA ALA A 532 0.74 22.59 -17.69
C ALA A 532 1.44 21.25 -17.40
N ARG A 533 0.77 20.36 -16.67
CA ARG A 533 1.35 19.06 -16.30
C ARG A 533 0.32 17.94 -16.28
N PRO A 534 0.74 16.70 -16.53
CA PRO A 534 -0.12 15.56 -16.37
C PRO A 534 -0.07 15.00 -14.95
N LEU A 535 -1.15 14.32 -14.55
CA LEU A 535 -1.11 13.38 -13.43
C LEU A 535 -0.77 12.00 -14.00
N GLY A 536 0.44 11.51 -13.75
CA GLY A 536 0.87 10.19 -14.20
C GLY A 536 0.01 9.06 -13.61
N ILE A 537 -0.05 7.91 -14.29
CA ILE A 537 -0.86 6.75 -13.88
C ILE A 537 -0.55 6.34 -12.43
N THR A 538 0.73 6.21 -12.09
CA THR A 538 1.18 5.84 -10.74
C THR A 538 0.76 6.85 -9.69
N ALA A 539 0.88 8.15 -9.96
CA ALA A 539 0.49 9.20 -9.03
C ALA A 539 -1.04 9.22 -8.83
N ASN A 540 -1.81 9.08 -9.91
CA ASN A 540 -3.26 8.94 -9.85
C ASN A 540 -3.69 7.72 -9.00
N LEU A 541 -3.06 6.56 -9.23
CA LEU A 541 -3.34 5.34 -8.48
C LEU A 541 -2.97 5.50 -6.99
N ALA A 542 -1.79 6.05 -6.71
CA ALA A 542 -1.32 6.27 -5.34
C ALA A 542 -2.26 7.21 -4.57
N LEU A 543 -2.58 8.38 -5.13
CA LEU A 543 -3.50 9.34 -4.50
C LEU A 543 -4.92 8.79 -4.36
N SER A 544 -5.43 8.09 -5.38
CA SER A 544 -6.77 7.50 -5.32
C SER A 544 -6.86 6.38 -4.28
N THR A 545 -5.83 5.54 -4.17
CA THR A 545 -5.82 4.41 -3.24
C THR A 545 -5.55 4.86 -1.81
N GLN A 546 -4.51 5.69 -1.58
CA GLN A 546 -4.14 6.14 -0.24
C GLN A 546 -5.22 7.00 0.41
N LEU A 547 -5.96 7.79 -0.37
CA LEU A 547 -7.01 8.66 0.14
C LEU A 547 -8.40 8.02 0.06
N LEU A 548 -8.48 6.70 -0.23
CA LEU A 548 -9.71 5.90 -0.21
C LEU A 548 -10.81 6.40 -1.17
N VAL A 549 -10.44 6.68 -2.42
CA VAL A 549 -11.41 6.84 -3.51
C VAL A 549 -12.01 5.48 -3.84
N THR A 550 -13.34 5.36 -3.77
CA THR A 550 -14.00 4.05 -3.87
C THR A 550 -14.52 3.72 -5.26
N HIS A 551 -14.73 4.72 -6.14
CA HIS A 551 -15.24 4.46 -7.49
C HIS A 551 -14.13 3.85 -8.37
N PRO A 552 -14.33 2.64 -8.93
CA PRO A 552 -13.23 1.88 -9.51
C PRO A 552 -12.69 2.47 -10.82
N ILE A 553 -13.43 3.36 -11.50
CA ILE A 553 -12.93 4.09 -12.69
C ILE A 553 -11.66 4.91 -12.43
N HIS A 554 -11.35 5.21 -11.17
CA HIS A 554 -10.18 6.00 -10.79
C HIS A 554 -8.92 5.15 -10.54
N LEU A 555 -9.05 3.83 -10.35
CA LEU A 555 -7.97 2.98 -9.86
C LEU A 555 -7.88 1.57 -10.48
N ASP A 556 -8.98 1.01 -10.98
CA ASP A 556 -9.01 -0.32 -11.61
C ASP A 556 -8.64 -0.24 -13.10
N HIS A 557 -7.35 -0.03 -13.34
CA HIS A 557 -6.80 0.04 -14.68
C HIS A 557 -7.00 -1.25 -15.49
N HIS A 558 -7.03 -2.43 -14.86
CA HIS A 558 -7.26 -3.69 -15.58
C HIS A 558 -8.64 -3.77 -16.22
N ARG A 559 -9.67 -3.25 -15.53
CA ARG A 559 -11.05 -3.30 -16.02
C ARG A 559 -11.39 -2.14 -16.95
N PHE A 560 -10.86 -0.95 -16.67
CA PHE A 560 -11.28 0.27 -17.35
C PHE A 560 -10.28 0.77 -18.40
N ASP A 561 -9.01 0.37 -18.38
CA ASP A 561 -8.05 0.77 -19.42
C ASP A 561 -8.21 -0.07 -20.69
N LEU A 562 -8.85 0.51 -21.71
CA LEU A 562 -8.95 -0.07 -23.07
C LEU A 562 -7.74 0.28 -23.96
N GLY A 563 -6.68 0.88 -23.40
CA GLY A 563 -5.46 1.28 -24.09
C GLY A 563 -5.10 2.75 -23.85
N HIS A 564 -3.81 3.03 -23.64
CA HIS A 564 -3.22 4.37 -23.44
C HIS A 564 -3.82 5.18 -22.27
N GLY A 565 -4.37 4.54 -21.23
CA GLY A 565 -4.92 5.22 -20.05
C GLY A 565 -6.24 5.93 -20.30
N ARG A 566 -6.88 5.77 -21.47
CA ARG A 566 -8.07 6.54 -21.87
C ARG A 566 -9.38 6.13 -21.19
N GLY A 567 -9.38 5.04 -20.43
CA GLY A 567 -10.57 4.59 -19.71
C GLY A 567 -10.48 4.64 -18.18
N VAL A 568 -9.29 4.86 -17.62
CA VAL A 568 -9.14 5.34 -16.24
C VAL A 568 -9.27 6.85 -16.24
N VAL A 569 -9.99 7.42 -15.27
CA VAL A 569 -10.24 8.86 -15.21
C VAL A 569 -9.68 9.42 -13.91
N VAL A 570 -8.99 10.55 -13.99
CA VAL A 570 -8.55 11.31 -12.82
C VAL A 570 -9.76 11.79 -12.04
N SER A 571 -9.79 11.56 -10.73
CA SER A 571 -10.89 12.00 -9.86
C SER A 571 -11.09 13.51 -9.97
N GLY A 572 -12.34 13.97 -10.05
CA GLY A 572 -12.66 15.39 -10.20
C GLY A 572 -11.99 16.29 -9.14
N GLY A 573 -11.88 15.83 -7.89
CA GLY A 573 -11.14 16.56 -6.85
C GLY A 573 -9.67 16.79 -7.20
N LEU A 574 -9.03 15.82 -7.84
CA LEU A 574 -7.66 15.95 -8.34
C LEU A 574 -7.59 16.84 -9.59
N VAL A 575 -8.58 16.79 -10.49
CA VAL A 575 -8.63 17.69 -11.67
C VAL A 575 -8.72 19.16 -11.23
N VAL A 576 -9.52 19.46 -10.20
CA VAL A 576 -9.55 20.80 -9.59
C VAL A 576 -8.18 21.14 -9.02
N SER A 577 -7.56 20.24 -8.26
CA SER A 577 -6.20 20.47 -7.72
C SER A 577 -5.15 20.70 -8.82
N MET A 578 -5.19 19.97 -9.94
CA MET A 578 -4.30 20.19 -11.09
C MET A 578 -4.50 21.60 -11.66
N THR A 579 -5.75 21.99 -11.87
CA THR A 579 -6.13 23.31 -12.42
C THR A 579 -5.62 24.45 -11.55
N LEU A 580 -5.80 24.33 -10.22
CA LEU A 580 -5.39 25.37 -9.29
C LEU A 580 -3.87 25.38 -9.06
N ALA A 581 -3.22 24.22 -9.08
CA ALA A 581 -1.75 24.11 -9.00
C ALA A 581 -1.06 24.75 -10.22
N ALA A 582 -1.67 24.66 -11.41
CA ALA A 582 -1.18 25.35 -12.60
C ALA A 582 -1.16 26.89 -12.44
N ALA A 583 -2.05 27.45 -11.64
CA ALA A 583 -2.11 28.88 -11.33
C ALA A 583 -1.28 29.28 -10.09
N ALA A 584 -0.80 28.32 -9.29
CA ALA A 584 -0.28 28.58 -7.95
C ALA A 584 1.02 29.41 -7.96
N ARG A 585 1.81 29.37 -9.03
CA ARG A 585 3.01 30.21 -9.17
C ARG A 585 2.67 31.69 -9.34
N ASP A 586 1.69 31.98 -10.17
CA ASP A 586 1.41 33.37 -10.55
C ASP A 586 0.53 34.05 -9.48
N LEU A 587 -0.36 33.30 -8.83
CA LEU A 587 -1.24 33.80 -7.76
C LEU A 587 -0.67 33.69 -6.33
N HIS A 588 0.55 33.15 -6.16
CA HIS A 588 1.26 32.80 -4.91
C HIS A 588 1.15 33.76 -3.71
N GLU A 589 1.71 33.36 -2.57
CA GLU A 589 1.57 34.04 -1.26
C GLU A 589 0.13 34.05 -0.74
N VAL A 590 -0.66 33.05 -1.10
CA VAL A 590 -2.00 32.85 -0.57
C VAL A 590 -1.90 32.41 0.89
N LEU A 591 -2.51 33.21 1.77
CA LEU A 591 -2.60 32.92 3.21
C LEU A 591 -3.85 32.11 3.54
N TRP A 592 -4.96 32.44 2.89
CA TRP A 592 -6.25 31.83 3.10
C TRP A 592 -6.99 31.74 1.78
N GLU A 593 -7.72 30.63 1.58
CA GLU A 593 -8.60 30.47 0.42
C GLU A 593 -9.93 29.84 0.80
N GLU A 594 -10.97 30.18 0.03
CA GLU A 594 -12.27 29.53 -0.01
C GLU A 594 -12.60 29.17 -1.45
N LEU A 595 -12.99 27.91 -1.68
CA LEU A 595 -13.49 27.47 -2.98
C LEU A 595 -15.00 27.70 -3.03
N ILE A 596 -15.40 28.81 -3.63
CA ILE A 596 -16.81 29.17 -3.83
C ILE A 596 -17.50 28.12 -4.70
N ALA A 597 -16.86 27.78 -5.83
CA ALA A 597 -17.35 26.79 -6.76
C ALA A 597 -16.22 26.14 -7.55
N ALA A 598 -16.33 24.85 -7.83
CA ALA A 598 -15.58 24.19 -8.88
C ALA A 598 -16.48 23.24 -9.65
N ASP A 599 -16.43 23.29 -10.97
CA ASP A 599 -17.19 22.44 -11.87
C ASP A 599 -16.24 21.57 -12.69
N ASN A 600 -16.43 20.25 -12.61
CA ASN A 600 -15.75 19.30 -13.48
C ASN A 600 -16.53 19.24 -14.78
N ILE A 601 -16.00 19.87 -15.82
CA ILE A 601 -16.66 19.95 -17.12
C ILE A 601 -16.43 18.65 -17.88
N ARG A 602 -15.19 18.17 -17.94
CA ARG A 602 -14.83 16.97 -18.72
C ARG A 602 -13.93 16.03 -17.93
N PRO A 603 -14.01 14.72 -18.22
CA PRO A 603 -13.05 13.77 -17.68
C PRO A 603 -11.64 14.07 -18.20
N VAL A 604 -10.65 13.84 -17.35
CA VAL A 604 -9.22 13.91 -17.68
C VAL A 604 -8.66 12.52 -17.49
N ALA A 605 -8.01 11.98 -18.51
CA ALA A 605 -7.29 10.72 -18.39
C ALA A 605 -5.92 10.95 -17.73
N PRO A 606 -5.37 9.96 -17.00
CA PRO A 606 -3.98 9.99 -16.59
C PRO A 606 -3.08 10.23 -17.80
N THR A 607 -1.93 10.88 -17.60
CA THR A 607 -0.98 11.33 -18.63
C THR A 607 -1.43 12.53 -19.48
N GLN A 608 -2.71 12.93 -19.45
CA GLN A 608 -3.12 14.15 -20.13
C GLN A 608 -2.72 15.39 -19.33
N THR A 609 -2.23 16.40 -20.04
CA THR A 609 -1.76 17.64 -19.43
C THR A 609 -2.92 18.59 -19.14
N VAL A 610 -2.92 19.22 -17.97
CA VAL A 610 -3.87 20.28 -17.62
C VAL A 610 -3.09 21.57 -17.36
N GLY A 611 -3.34 22.58 -18.20
CA GLY A 611 -2.93 23.96 -17.98
C GLY A 611 -4.08 24.79 -17.41
N ALA A 612 -3.83 26.08 -17.14
CA ALA A 612 -4.87 26.96 -16.62
C ALA A 612 -4.72 28.41 -17.07
N LEU A 613 -5.85 29.13 -17.08
CA LEU A 613 -5.89 30.58 -17.19
C LEU A 613 -6.84 31.14 -16.12
N SER A 614 -6.50 32.27 -15.53
CA SER A 614 -7.25 32.89 -14.44
C SER A 614 -7.69 34.30 -14.78
N TYR A 615 -8.90 34.66 -14.37
CA TYR A 615 -9.45 36.00 -14.52
C TYR A 615 -9.82 36.57 -13.15
N VAL A 616 -9.33 37.77 -12.84
CA VAL A 616 -9.61 38.45 -11.58
C VAL A 616 -10.98 39.14 -11.68
N LEU A 617 -11.97 38.57 -10.98
CA LEU A 617 -13.34 39.09 -10.96
C LEU A 617 -13.45 40.35 -10.10
N SER A 618 -12.79 40.35 -8.94
CA SER A 618 -12.76 41.50 -8.03
C SER A 618 -11.49 41.48 -7.19
N ARG A 619 -11.09 42.67 -6.76
CA ARG A 619 -9.99 42.90 -5.83
C ARG A 619 -10.46 43.89 -4.76
N ALA A 620 -10.18 43.58 -3.51
CA ALA A 620 -10.51 44.44 -2.36
C ALA A 620 -9.35 44.46 -1.36
N PRO A 621 -9.07 45.59 -0.70
CA PRO A 621 -8.16 45.61 0.43
C PRO A 621 -8.73 44.80 1.60
N VAL A 622 -7.86 44.22 2.43
CA VAL A 622 -8.28 43.61 3.70
C VAL A 622 -8.32 44.71 4.76
N GLU A 623 -9.51 44.99 5.28
CA GLU A 623 -9.75 46.10 6.21
C GLU A 623 -8.83 46.02 7.43
N GLY A 624 -8.10 47.12 7.69
CA GLY A 624 -7.19 47.25 8.84
C GLY A 624 -5.85 46.49 8.72
N LEU A 625 -5.57 45.81 7.60
CA LEU A 625 -4.36 45.01 7.41
C LEU A 625 -3.61 45.41 6.14
N ASP A 626 -2.77 46.44 6.25
CA ASP A 626 -1.91 46.89 5.15
C ASP A 626 -1.00 45.77 4.65
N GLY A 627 -0.85 45.67 3.32
CA GLY A 627 -0.02 44.64 2.67
C GLY A 627 -0.75 43.33 2.37
N LEU A 628 -2.04 43.21 2.69
CA LEU A 628 -2.89 42.08 2.27
C LEU A 628 -3.95 42.54 1.25
N GLU A 629 -4.29 41.66 0.31
CA GLU A 629 -5.39 41.86 -0.62
C GLU A 629 -6.29 40.62 -0.68
N GLU A 630 -7.59 40.86 -0.88
CA GLU A 630 -8.57 39.83 -1.21
C GLU A 630 -8.83 39.85 -2.72
N LEU A 631 -8.71 38.68 -3.35
CA LEU A 631 -9.02 38.47 -4.76
C LEU A 631 -10.16 37.47 -4.89
N VAL A 632 -11.11 37.74 -5.78
CA VAL A 632 -12.02 36.72 -6.29
C VAL A 632 -11.57 36.36 -7.70
N VAL A 633 -11.13 35.13 -7.89
CA VAL A 633 -10.49 34.68 -9.12
C VAL A 633 -11.27 33.51 -9.71
N ARG A 634 -11.50 33.56 -11.02
CA ARG A 634 -12.08 32.47 -11.79
C ARG A 634 -11.02 31.84 -12.70
N THR A 635 -10.70 30.58 -12.44
CA THR A 635 -9.68 29.81 -13.12
C THR A 635 -10.32 28.72 -13.99
N LEU A 636 -9.97 28.70 -15.28
CA LEU A 636 -10.35 27.66 -16.23
C LEU A 636 -9.16 26.71 -16.40
N GLY A 637 -9.41 25.42 -16.15
CA GLY A 637 -8.50 24.33 -16.49
C GLY A 637 -8.71 23.89 -17.93
N VAL A 638 -7.61 23.74 -18.67
CA VAL A 638 -7.61 23.42 -20.10
C VAL A 638 -6.70 22.22 -20.38
N LEU A 639 -7.20 21.30 -21.20
CA LEU A 639 -6.54 20.04 -21.54
C LEU A 639 -5.56 20.22 -22.70
N GLU A 640 -4.36 19.62 -22.64
CA GLU A 640 -3.37 19.64 -23.73
C GLU A 640 -3.12 21.03 -24.32
N LEU A 641 -3.01 22.03 -23.44
CA LEU A 641 -2.79 23.41 -23.82
C LEU A 641 -1.94 24.10 -22.73
N THR A 642 -0.93 24.84 -23.15
CA THR A 642 -0.19 25.77 -22.29
C THR A 642 -0.62 27.21 -22.60
N PRO A 643 -1.52 27.81 -21.80
CA PRO A 643 -2.14 29.09 -22.14
C PRO A 643 -1.16 30.23 -22.42
N SER A 644 -0.08 30.36 -21.65
CA SER A 644 0.89 31.44 -21.88
C SER A 644 1.61 31.36 -23.22
N ALA A 645 1.73 30.16 -23.80
CA ALA A 645 2.40 29.94 -25.08
C ALA A 645 1.42 29.99 -26.27
N GLU A 646 0.21 29.47 -26.07
CA GLU A 646 -0.73 29.23 -27.17
C GLU A 646 -1.86 30.27 -27.26
N LEU A 647 -2.14 31.02 -26.18
CA LEU A 647 -3.24 32.00 -26.12
C LEU A 647 -2.79 33.45 -25.96
N ALA A 648 -1.48 33.73 -25.93
CA ALA A 648 -0.96 35.09 -25.67
C ALA A 648 -1.52 36.16 -26.63
N GLU A 649 -1.68 35.81 -27.91
CA GLU A 649 -2.20 36.69 -28.96
C GLU A 649 -3.66 36.41 -29.32
N VAL A 650 -4.37 35.58 -28.52
CA VAL A 650 -5.75 35.21 -28.78
C VAL A 650 -6.69 36.12 -27.98
N PRO A 651 -7.58 36.90 -28.62
CA PRO A 651 -8.52 37.75 -27.90
C PRO A 651 -9.57 36.89 -27.18
N LEU A 652 -9.55 36.91 -25.84
CA LEU A 652 -10.46 36.13 -25.00
C LEU A 652 -11.60 37.02 -24.47
N PRO A 653 -12.87 36.77 -24.84
CA PRO A 653 -14.00 37.56 -24.34
C PRO A 653 -14.19 37.39 -22.84
N ARG A 654 -14.42 38.48 -22.11
CA ARG A 654 -14.75 38.46 -20.67
C ARG A 654 -15.91 37.52 -20.33
N ALA A 655 -16.88 37.38 -21.24
CA ALA A 655 -18.04 36.52 -21.07
C ALA A 655 -17.68 35.03 -20.89
N LEU A 656 -16.50 34.59 -21.35
CA LEU A 656 -16.00 33.23 -21.10
C LEU A 656 -15.84 32.96 -19.59
N PHE A 657 -15.35 33.97 -18.87
CA PHE A 657 -15.08 33.87 -17.43
C PHE A 657 -16.32 34.13 -16.58
N THR A 658 -17.39 34.68 -17.14
CA THR A 658 -18.67 34.85 -16.44
C THR A 658 -19.73 33.83 -16.87
N LEU A 659 -19.37 32.87 -17.73
CA LEU A 659 -20.28 31.82 -18.17
C LEU A 659 -20.63 30.89 -17.01
N GLU A 660 -21.92 30.85 -16.65
CA GLU A 660 -22.47 29.95 -15.63
C GLU A 660 -23.09 28.72 -16.29
N SER A 661 -22.25 27.72 -16.56
CA SER A 661 -22.71 26.44 -17.07
C SER A 661 -21.83 25.30 -16.58
N GLU A 662 -22.46 24.18 -16.26
CA GLU A 662 -21.81 22.90 -15.95
C GLU A 662 -21.75 21.99 -17.20
N ARG A 663 -22.37 22.41 -18.30
CA ARG A 663 -22.47 21.59 -19.52
C ARG A 663 -21.26 21.80 -20.42
N PRO A 664 -20.55 20.73 -20.82
CA PRO A 664 -19.47 20.78 -21.80
C PRO A 664 -19.86 21.51 -23.08
N SER A 665 -21.04 21.19 -23.61
CA SER A 665 -21.55 21.74 -24.86
C SER A 665 -21.69 23.26 -24.84
N ALA A 666 -21.94 23.87 -23.68
CA ALA A 666 -22.06 25.32 -23.56
C ALA A 666 -20.71 26.01 -23.78
N TYR A 667 -19.62 25.45 -23.26
CA TYR A 667 -18.28 25.98 -23.51
C TYR A 667 -17.87 25.79 -24.97
N ASP A 668 -18.21 24.66 -25.59
CA ASP A 668 -17.88 24.42 -27.01
C ASP A 668 -18.67 25.34 -27.94
N GLU A 669 -19.96 25.52 -27.66
CA GLU A 669 -20.79 26.47 -28.39
C GLU A 669 -20.28 27.90 -28.22
N PHE A 670 -19.91 28.31 -27.00
CA PHE A 670 -19.31 29.61 -26.75
C PHE A 670 -18.01 29.78 -27.55
N CYS A 671 -17.13 28.76 -27.55
CA CYS A 671 -15.87 28.79 -28.29
C CYS A 671 -16.12 28.93 -29.80
N ARG A 672 -17.05 28.16 -30.38
CA ARG A 672 -17.43 28.26 -31.80
C ARG A 672 -17.99 29.64 -32.16
N GLN A 673 -18.88 30.18 -31.33
CA GLN A 673 -19.50 31.50 -31.55
C GLN A 673 -18.47 32.65 -31.54
N HIS A 674 -17.38 32.50 -30.78
CA HIS A 674 -16.35 33.53 -30.62
C HIS A 674 -15.02 33.20 -31.32
N GLY A 675 -14.97 32.15 -32.16
CA GLY A 675 -13.78 31.76 -32.91
C GLY A 675 -12.62 31.20 -32.07
N LEU A 676 -12.87 30.72 -30.85
CA LEU A 676 -11.86 30.23 -29.91
C LEU A 676 -11.53 28.74 -30.14
N GLN A 677 -11.06 28.41 -31.35
CA GLN A 677 -10.79 27.02 -31.76
C GLN A 677 -9.81 26.28 -30.84
N ALA A 678 -8.84 26.99 -30.26
CA ALA A 678 -7.86 26.41 -29.34
C ALA A 678 -8.48 25.90 -28.02
N LEU A 679 -9.65 26.42 -27.62
CA LEU A 679 -10.33 26.07 -26.36
C LEU A 679 -11.50 25.10 -26.56
N GLU A 680 -12.01 24.94 -27.78
CA GLU A 680 -13.12 24.05 -28.09
C GLU A 680 -12.77 22.60 -27.71
N GLY A 681 -13.61 21.95 -26.91
CA GLY A 681 -13.40 20.59 -26.41
C GLY A 681 -12.34 20.46 -25.32
N ARG A 682 -11.61 21.54 -24.96
CA ARG A 682 -10.46 21.47 -24.03
C ARG A 682 -10.74 21.96 -22.62
N VAL A 683 -11.83 22.68 -22.36
CA VAL A 683 -12.18 23.14 -21.00
C VAL A 683 -12.56 21.94 -20.12
N VAL A 684 -11.78 21.65 -19.08
CA VAL A 684 -11.97 20.47 -18.21
C VAL A 684 -12.48 20.81 -16.82
N CYS A 685 -12.15 22.00 -16.32
CA CYS A 685 -12.52 22.44 -14.98
C CYS A 685 -12.75 23.94 -14.99
N VAL A 686 -13.71 24.43 -14.21
CA VAL A 686 -13.89 25.85 -13.94
C VAL A 686 -14.04 26.06 -12.45
N ALA A 687 -13.12 26.80 -11.84
CA ALA A 687 -13.09 27.04 -10.40
C ALA A 687 -13.12 28.53 -10.08
N THR A 688 -13.96 28.92 -9.12
CA THR A 688 -14.00 30.26 -8.54
C THR A 688 -13.53 30.17 -7.10
N ARG A 689 -12.51 30.96 -6.77
CA ARG A 689 -11.94 31.05 -5.42
C ARG A 689 -11.97 32.48 -4.91
N ARG A 690 -12.13 32.60 -3.59
CA ARG A 690 -11.76 33.80 -2.85
C ARG A 690 -10.42 33.53 -2.19
N LEU A 691 -9.45 34.41 -2.41
CA LEU A 691 -8.08 34.30 -1.92
C LEU A 691 -7.79 35.52 -1.05
N VAL A 692 -7.11 35.34 0.07
CA VAL A 692 -6.40 36.41 0.77
C VAL A 692 -4.92 36.14 0.64
N ARG A 693 -4.18 37.09 0.07
CA ARG A 693 -2.75 36.94 -0.19
C ARG A 693 -1.94 38.14 0.29
N ILE A 694 -0.63 37.94 0.38
CA ILE A 694 0.33 39.02 0.61
C ILE A 694 0.56 39.75 -0.71
N ARG A 695 0.52 41.09 -0.64
CA ARG A 695 0.88 42.02 -1.70
C ARG A 695 2.34 42.40 -1.57
#